data_AF-A0A9X3NH81-F1
#
_entry.id   AF-A0A9X3NH81-F1
#
_cell.length_a   1.000
_cell.length_b   1.000
_cell.length_c   1.000
_cell.angle_alpha   90.00
_cell.angle_beta   90.00
_cell.angle_gamma   90.00
#
_symmetry.space_group_name_H-M   'P 1'
#
loop_
_entity.id
_entity.type
_entity.pdbx_description
1 polymer ?
#
loop_
_entity_poly.entity_id
_entity_poly.type
_entity_poly.pdbx_seq_one_letter_code
_entity_poly.pdbx_strand_id
1 'polypeptide(L)'
;MADWEDDLAEAQARLAALDADRELEAAAAAAHEWRWTDPHRPFFVPLPPVARDDITFSGEWRDEGEGGARVAFDVHGRPVAQVLEGWAPRMWFWDDDGSFLEIDANEPWVRRARAVDGKVVRVMGAWSGGTEIVWLTWDGEHAVRADRARVSGDSGWALAQVAEHEDGELVQVRRGWAEGPGDLGGCLEVATTLAPDHVTWDGRVDGAERWPGVEEMRARAEPLADALDGAIRGAVADAGATDLFVLEVHTIHDSRAMFPPRARAVGVTWRDQMRRASSQDGAALFDMYKAVEAGLVVDLPLLDRLDAEALRTCRMLSAGHRAGGWEVLGEAHEVASAVGARLAERLNAEPLPGTVDPFLAFVYLGRQGGDKRQLTVAAVGQERVDAFMASLASTKPRGGSALGRAQAALLDRDALEVFLREGGLEAHAARLAHELAEPGFLLEEADGVRSRLGGAPLLPEGEPWPEGLTFVAAIDLSELPPSALPDHGWMLAFIGFDLEDDDGLIDEADNAPGSPARLFWTDAPVPASGPALRERHVRARELLTLPDEETAVERLGLAVYDQLTYDELERELADAILADWTRHWIGGWVTGAQGYDMKAGTVILLSLTFDEALDFEFLDGGTAQFRITPEALAARDFSQVVAVADSS
;
A
#
# COMPACT_ATOMS: atom_id res chain seq x y z
N MET A 1 -14.67 30.74 10.43
CA MET A 1 -13.53 29.81 10.70
C MET A 1 -13.42 29.42 12.17
N ALA A 2 -13.65 30.32 13.15
CA ALA A 2 -13.34 30.08 14.57
C ALA A 2 -14.35 29.24 15.39
N ASP A 3 -14.97 28.19 14.82
CA ASP A 3 -16.03 27.46 15.55
C ASP A 3 -16.07 25.95 15.23
N TRP A 4 -14.99 25.36 14.73
CA TRP A 4 -14.94 23.91 14.46
C TRP A 4 -14.29 23.13 15.61
N GLU A 5 -13.50 23.80 16.44
CA GLU A 5 -12.77 23.20 17.56
C GLU A 5 -13.74 22.57 18.58
N ASP A 6 -14.84 23.25 18.89
CA ASP A 6 -15.86 22.75 19.83
C ASP A 6 -16.56 21.49 19.28
N ASP A 7 -16.86 21.45 17.98
CA ASP A 7 -17.47 20.29 17.35
C ASP A 7 -16.51 19.10 17.25
N LEU A 8 -15.23 19.36 17.01
CA LEU A 8 -14.22 18.31 17.00
C LEU A 8 -14.01 17.77 18.42
N ALA A 9 -13.96 18.65 19.42
CA ALA A 9 -13.86 18.25 20.82
C ALA A 9 -15.07 17.41 21.25
N GLU A 10 -16.29 17.74 20.78
CA GLU A 10 -17.49 16.93 20.97
C GLU A 10 -17.31 15.52 20.36
N ALA A 11 -16.85 15.42 19.10
CA ALA A 11 -16.62 14.14 18.44
C ALA A 11 -15.54 13.29 19.13
N GLN A 12 -14.44 13.90 19.54
CA GLN A 12 -13.35 13.23 20.28
C GLN A 12 -13.80 12.75 21.66
N ALA A 13 -14.52 13.58 22.40
CA ALA A 13 -15.08 13.19 23.70
C ALA A 13 -16.07 12.03 23.56
N ARG A 14 -16.87 12.03 22.48
CA ARG A 14 -17.81 10.97 22.18
C ARG A 14 -17.13 9.66 21.80
N LEU A 15 -16.06 9.73 21.00
CA LEU A 15 -15.24 8.58 20.64
C LEU A 15 -14.57 7.97 21.88
N ALA A 16 -13.97 8.80 22.74
CA ALA A 16 -13.33 8.35 23.97
C ALA A 16 -14.30 7.70 24.97
N ALA A 17 -15.59 8.03 24.87
CA ALA A 17 -16.67 7.49 25.69
C ALA A 17 -17.57 6.49 24.94
N LEU A 18 -17.15 6.03 23.75
CA LEU A 18 -17.94 5.17 22.88
C LEU A 18 -18.15 3.79 23.53
N ASP A 19 -19.41 3.41 23.62
CA ASP A 19 -19.87 2.10 24.06
C ASP A 19 -20.89 1.62 23.04
N ALA A 20 -20.46 0.79 22.09
CA ALA A 20 -21.24 0.46 20.89
C ALA A 20 -22.61 -0.13 21.23
N ASP A 21 -22.69 -0.98 22.27
CA ASP A 21 -23.95 -1.58 22.71
C ASP A 21 -24.89 -0.52 23.28
N ARG A 22 -24.37 0.36 24.15
CA ARG A 22 -25.16 1.46 24.72
C ARG A 22 -25.65 2.43 23.65
N GLU A 23 -24.82 2.75 22.67
CA GLU A 23 -25.21 3.63 21.57
C GLU A 23 -26.27 2.99 20.68
N LEU A 24 -26.14 1.69 20.40
CA LEU A 24 -27.12 0.95 19.63
C LEU A 24 -28.46 0.88 20.35
N GLU A 25 -28.46 0.64 21.67
CA GLU A 25 -29.67 0.68 22.49
C GLU A 25 -30.33 2.07 22.44
N ALA A 26 -29.56 3.15 22.54
CA ALA A 26 -30.07 4.52 22.46
C ALA A 26 -30.69 4.82 21.09
N ALA A 27 -30.01 4.42 20.01
CA ALA A 27 -30.50 4.59 18.64
C ALA A 27 -31.76 3.75 18.37
N ALA A 28 -31.79 2.51 18.87
CA ALA A 28 -32.95 1.63 18.78
C ALA A 28 -34.15 2.17 19.59
N ALA A 29 -33.91 2.84 20.72
CA ALA A 29 -34.97 3.50 21.49
C ALA A 29 -35.56 4.73 20.77
N ALA A 30 -34.76 5.41 19.94
CA ALA A 30 -35.21 6.51 19.09
C ALA A 30 -35.97 6.03 17.83
N ALA A 31 -35.88 4.75 17.50
CA ALA A 31 -36.52 4.16 16.34
C ALA A 31 -38.05 4.17 16.46
N HIS A 32 -38.70 4.84 15.53
CA HIS A 32 -40.15 4.77 15.32
C HIS A 32 -40.55 3.64 14.37
N GLU A 33 -39.78 3.45 13.29
CA GLU A 33 -40.01 2.41 12.29
C GLU A 33 -38.69 1.79 11.82
N TRP A 34 -38.77 0.54 11.35
CA TRP A 34 -37.64 -0.14 10.71
C TRP A 34 -38.03 -0.50 9.28
N ARG A 35 -37.15 -0.20 8.34
CA ARG A 35 -37.33 -0.57 6.93
C ARG A 35 -36.14 -1.40 6.49
N TRP A 36 -36.43 -2.43 5.71
CA TRP A 36 -35.40 -3.04 4.89
C TRP A 36 -35.05 -2.07 3.79
N THR A 37 -33.76 -1.81 3.66
CA THR A 37 -33.24 -1.08 2.53
C THR A 37 -32.06 -1.84 1.97
N ASP A 38 -31.87 -1.62 0.68
CA ASP A 38 -30.55 -1.68 0.08
C ASP A 38 -29.60 -0.84 0.99
N PRO A 39 -28.60 -1.44 1.66
CA PRO A 39 -27.66 -0.75 2.56
C PRO A 39 -26.91 0.41 1.92
N HIS A 40 -26.95 0.40 0.61
CA HIS A 40 -26.11 1.08 -0.31
C HIS A 40 -26.99 2.10 -1.11
N ARG A 41 -28.32 2.08 -0.96
CA ARG A 41 -29.16 3.08 -1.62
C ARG A 41 -28.70 4.50 -1.22
N PRO A 42 -28.37 5.39 -2.17
CA PRO A 42 -27.83 6.73 -1.89
C PRO A 42 -28.80 7.65 -1.14
N PHE A 43 -30.02 7.19 -0.90
CA PHE A 43 -31.05 7.86 -0.13
C PHE A 43 -30.68 8.05 1.35
N PHE A 44 -29.68 7.32 1.87
CA PHE A 44 -29.47 7.18 3.32
C PHE A 44 -28.20 7.82 3.87
N VAL A 45 -27.43 8.55 3.06
CA VAL A 45 -26.21 9.21 3.55
C VAL A 45 -26.48 10.70 3.69
N PRO A 46 -26.53 11.25 4.91
CA PRO A 46 -26.81 12.67 5.14
C PRO A 46 -25.73 13.62 4.58
N LEU A 47 -24.60 13.07 4.10
CA LEU A 47 -23.53 13.81 3.44
C LEU A 47 -23.69 13.81 1.90
N PRO A 48 -23.51 14.97 1.25
CA PRO A 48 -23.55 15.04 -0.21
C PRO A 48 -22.38 14.25 -0.83
N PRO A 49 -22.50 13.78 -2.09
CA PRO A 49 -21.47 12.96 -2.75
C PRO A 49 -20.06 13.54 -2.68
N VAL A 50 -19.90 14.86 -2.83
CA VAL A 50 -18.60 15.56 -2.80
C VAL A 50 -17.90 15.50 -1.44
N ALA A 51 -18.62 15.18 -0.36
CA ALA A 51 -18.07 15.09 0.99
C ALA A 51 -17.61 13.67 1.38
N ARG A 52 -17.79 12.68 0.49
CA ARG A 52 -17.58 11.25 0.81
C ARG A 52 -16.16 10.85 0.45
N ASP A 53 -15.54 10.04 1.32
CA ASP A 53 -14.24 9.40 1.04
C ASP A 53 -14.30 8.56 -0.24
N ASP A 54 -15.39 7.81 -0.36
CA ASP A 54 -15.75 7.05 -1.53
C ASP A 54 -17.04 7.62 -2.14
N ILE A 55 -16.93 8.20 -3.33
CA ILE A 55 -18.08 8.52 -4.19
C ILE A 55 -18.53 7.26 -4.91
N THR A 56 -18.48 6.12 -4.23
CA THR A 56 -19.28 5.00 -4.68
C THR A 56 -20.68 5.27 -4.22
N PHE A 57 -21.55 5.48 -5.19
CA PHE A 57 -22.87 4.89 -5.13
C PHE A 57 -22.69 3.37 -5.07
N SER A 58 -22.11 2.83 -3.99
CA SER A 58 -22.51 1.51 -3.55
C SER A 58 -23.94 1.77 -3.15
N GLY A 59 -24.84 1.62 -4.14
CA GLY A 59 -26.19 1.05 -4.13
C GLY A 59 -26.06 -0.32 -4.76
N GLU A 60 -25.58 -1.29 -3.98
CA GLU A 60 -25.72 -2.69 -4.32
C GLU A 60 -27.22 -2.98 -4.35
N TRP A 61 -27.80 -3.12 -5.54
CA TRP A 61 -29.11 -3.74 -5.65
C TRP A 61 -28.99 -5.20 -5.22
N ARG A 62 -29.11 -5.46 -3.91
CA ARG A 62 -29.44 -6.79 -3.40
C ARG A 62 -30.91 -7.02 -3.71
N ASP A 63 -31.21 -8.15 -4.36
CA ASP A 63 -32.59 -8.65 -4.37
C ASP A 63 -33.09 -8.74 -2.93
N GLU A 64 -34.39 -8.53 -2.71
CA GLU A 64 -35.06 -8.37 -1.40
C GLU A 64 -34.91 -9.58 -0.43
N GLY A 65 -34.01 -10.53 -0.66
CA GLY A 65 -33.93 -11.82 0.02
C GLY A 65 -32.64 -12.16 0.80
N GLU A 66 -31.47 -11.57 0.51
CA GLU A 66 -30.21 -12.01 1.16
C GLU A 66 -29.35 -10.82 1.64
N GLY A 67 -29.31 -10.61 2.95
CA GLY A 67 -28.38 -9.67 3.61
C GLY A 67 -28.72 -8.18 3.50
N GLY A 68 -29.98 -7.78 3.56
CA GLY A 68 -30.34 -6.35 3.56
C GLY A 68 -29.82 -5.60 4.79
N ALA A 69 -29.69 -4.27 4.71
CA ALA A 69 -29.57 -3.46 5.91
C ALA A 69 -30.96 -3.18 6.46
N ARG A 70 -31.11 -3.26 7.78
CA ARG A 70 -32.27 -2.71 8.47
C ARG A 70 -31.92 -1.30 8.91
N VAL A 71 -32.66 -0.32 8.42
CA VAL A 71 -32.52 1.07 8.85
C VAL A 71 -33.71 1.44 9.72
N ALA A 72 -33.40 1.95 10.90
CA ALA A 72 -34.35 2.55 11.82
C ALA A 72 -34.53 4.04 11.49
N PHE A 73 -35.76 4.52 11.56
CA PHE A 73 -36.10 5.94 11.38
C PHE A 73 -36.81 6.48 12.61
N ASP A 74 -36.56 7.74 12.95
CA ASP A 74 -37.31 8.45 13.98
C ASP A 74 -38.71 8.89 13.49
N VAL A 75 -39.45 9.60 14.34
CA VAL A 75 -40.80 10.11 14.02
C VAL A 75 -40.84 11.15 12.89
N HIS A 76 -39.69 11.72 12.53
CA HIS A 76 -39.54 12.67 11.43
C HIS A 76 -39.08 11.99 10.14
N GLY A 77 -38.89 10.67 10.15
CA GLY A 77 -38.39 9.90 9.01
C GLY A 77 -36.89 10.06 8.79
N ARG A 78 -36.13 10.50 9.81
CA ARG A 78 -34.66 10.61 9.75
C ARG A 78 -34.03 9.29 10.21
N PRO A 79 -32.94 8.81 9.58
CA PRO A 79 -32.31 7.57 9.98
C PRO A 79 -31.68 7.73 11.37
N VAL A 80 -31.81 6.74 12.25
CA VAL A 80 -31.19 6.75 13.59
C VAL A 80 -30.27 5.57 13.83
N ALA A 81 -30.48 4.44 13.14
CA ALA A 81 -29.60 3.29 13.16
C ALA A 81 -29.63 2.54 11.83
N GLN A 82 -28.52 1.95 11.43
CA GLN A 82 -28.38 1.01 10.34
C GLN A 82 -27.70 -0.24 10.90
N VAL A 83 -28.39 -1.37 10.83
CA VAL A 83 -27.86 -2.68 11.23
C VAL A 83 -27.67 -3.52 9.98
N LEU A 84 -26.43 -3.90 9.74
CA LEU A 84 -26.02 -4.85 8.71
C LEU A 84 -25.87 -6.22 9.37
N GLU A 85 -26.41 -7.29 8.78
CA GLU A 85 -26.26 -8.63 9.34
C GLU A 85 -24.77 -9.01 9.45
N GLY A 86 -24.28 -9.18 10.68
CA GLY A 86 -22.89 -9.55 10.97
C GLY A 86 -21.88 -8.39 11.05
N TRP A 87 -22.34 -7.14 10.95
CA TRP A 87 -21.48 -5.95 11.06
C TRP A 87 -22.01 -5.02 12.15
N ALA A 88 -21.12 -4.28 12.79
CA ALA A 88 -21.47 -3.30 13.81
C ALA A 88 -22.33 -2.17 13.20
N PRO A 89 -23.23 -1.59 13.99
CA PRO A 89 -24.21 -0.62 13.51
C PRO A 89 -23.58 0.73 13.17
N ARG A 90 -24.15 1.41 12.17
CA ARG A 90 -24.03 2.88 12.04
C ARG A 90 -25.20 3.55 12.72
N MET A 91 -24.96 4.66 13.41
CA MET A 91 -25.97 5.33 14.24
C MET A 91 -25.93 6.83 14.01
N TRP A 92 -27.09 7.47 14.05
CA TRP A 92 -27.23 8.92 13.88
C TRP A 92 -28.07 9.52 15.00
N PHE A 93 -27.54 10.58 15.60
CA PHE A 93 -28.18 11.33 16.67
C PHE A 93 -28.43 12.76 16.17
N TRP A 94 -29.70 13.10 15.93
CA TRP A 94 -30.08 14.36 15.29
C TRP A 94 -30.42 15.44 16.30
N ASP A 95 -29.99 16.66 16.00
CA ASP A 95 -30.43 17.89 16.66
C ASP A 95 -31.70 18.43 15.99
N ASP A 96 -32.28 19.47 16.61
CA ASP A 96 -33.49 20.15 16.11
C ASP A 96 -33.22 20.97 14.83
N ASP A 97 -31.99 21.43 14.62
CA ASP A 97 -31.59 22.23 13.46
C ASP A 97 -31.18 21.40 12.23
N GLY A 98 -31.23 20.06 12.35
CA GLY A 98 -30.82 19.12 11.31
C GLY A 98 -29.33 18.77 11.34
N SER A 99 -28.54 19.33 12.27
CA SER A 99 -27.22 18.82 12.61
C SER A 99 -27.34 17.41 13.19
N PHE A 100 -26.28 16.63 13.11
CA PHE A 100 -26.28 15.28 13.69
C PHE A 100 -24.89 14.83 14.11
N LEU A 101 -24.85 13.79 14.92
CA LEU A 101 -23.66 13.02 15.23
C LEU A 101 -23.83 11.62 14.65
N GLU A 102 -22.87 11.20 13.84
CA GLU A 102 -22.79 9.87 13.22
C GLU A 102 -21.73 9.04 13.94
N ILE A 103 -22.03 7.77 14.19
CA ILE A 103 -21.12 6.81 14.82
C ILE A 103 -21.09 5.56 13.96
N ASP A 104 -19.91 5.04 13.67
CA ASP A 104 -19.70 3.68 13.15
C ASP A 104 -18.93 2.89 14.21
N ALA A 105 -19.49 1.75 14.58
CA ALA A 105 -18.92 0.92 15.62
C ALA A 105 -17.91 -0.13 15.09
N ASN A 106 -17.80 -0.33 13.77
CA ASN A 106 -16.87 -1.34 13.22
C ASN A 106 -15.43 -0.84 13.26
N GLU A 107 -15.25 0.37 12.75
CA GLU A 107 -14.03 1.14 12.86
C GLU A 107 -14.43 2.31 13.75
N PRO A 108 -14.12 2.33 15.05
CA PRO A 108 -14.61 3.36 15.96
C PRO A 108 -14.34 4.77 15.42
N TRP A 109 -15.35 5.36 14.78
CA TRP A 109 -15.30 6.69 14.21
C TRP A 109 -16.57 7.45 14.54
N VAL A 110 -16.40 8.72 14.87
CA VAL A 110 -17.48 9.65 15.21
C VAL A 110 -17.38 10.86 14.30
N ARG A 111 -18.46 11.21 13.60
CA ARG A 111 -18.58 12.50 12.89
C ARG A 111 -19.63 13.39 13.51
N ARG A 112 -19.30 14.67 13.66
CA ARG A 112 -20.25 15.74 13.92
C ARG A 112 -20.51 16.49 12.63
N ALA A 113 -21.74 16.49 12.14
CA ALA A 113 -22.14 17.24 10.96
C ALA A 113 -23.04 18.41 11.36
N ARG A 114 -22.69 19.62 10.88
CA ARG A 114 -23.44 20.86 11.15
C ARG A 114 -24.27 21.24 9.94
N ALA A 115 -25.56 21.44 10.18
CA ALA A 115 -26.50 21.91 9.17
C ALA A 115 -26.83 23.39 9.36
N VAL A 116 -26.92 24.13 8.25
CA VAL A 116 -27.44 25.51 8.20
C VAL A 116 -28.48 25.54 7.11
N ASP A 117 -29.69 26.00 7.43
CA ASP A 117 -30.84 26.04 6.52
C ASP A 117 -31.12 24.68 5.83
N GLY A 118 -30.96 23.59 6.60
CA GLY A 118 -31.17 22.22 6.12
C GLY A 118 -30.03 21.64 5.27
N LYS A 119 -28.91 22.34 5.13
CA LYS A 119 -27.74 21.90 4.36
C LYS A 119 -26.54 21.66 5.26
N VAL A 120 -25.90 20.51 5.12
CA VAL A 120 -24.65 20.23 5.85
C VAL A 120 -23.56 21.15 5.30
N VAL A 121 -23.05 22.07 6.10
CA VAL A 121 -22.00 23.01 5.71
C VAL A 121 -20.62 22.57 6.19
N ARG A 122 -20.58 21.72 7.21
CA ARG A 122 -19.34 21.31 7.86
C ARG A 122 -19.46 19.94 8.51
N VAL A 123 -18.37 19.16 8.48
CA VAL A 123 -18.25 17.86 9.14
C VAL A 123 -16.92 17.79 9.88
N MET A 124 -16.92 17.33 11.12
CA MET A 124 -15.73 17.04 11.93
C MET A 124 -15.73 15.55 12.23
N GLY A 125 -14.64 14.84 12.00
CA GLY A 125 -14.50 13.42 12.29
C GLY A 125 -13.35 13.14 13.27
N ALA A 126 -13.53 12.13 14.11
CA ALA A 126 -12.49 11.58 14.97
C ALA A 126 -12.54 10.05 14.93
N TRP A 127 -11.37 9.39 14.92
CA TRP A 127 -11.19 7.95 15.08
C TRP A 127 -9.92 7.67 15.89
N SER A 128 -9.66 6.42 16.25
CA SER A 128 -8.53 6.03 17.12
C SER A 128 -7.16 6.50 16.64
N GLY A 129 -7.00 6.76 15.34
CA GLY A 129 -5.74 7.16 14.72
C GLY A 129 -5.71 8.58 14.17
N GLY A 130 -6.73 9.41 14.38
CA GLY A 130 -6.70 10.78 13.85
C GLY A 130 -8.01 11.54 13.83
N THR A 131 -7.98 12.67 13.12
CA THR A 131 -9.09 13.61 13.00
C THR A 131 -9.24 14.16 11.59
N GLU A 132 -10.44 14.60 11.24
CA GLU A 132 -10.73 15.22 9.94
C GLU A 132 -11.72 16.38 10.04
N ILE A 133 -11.65 17.30 9.09
CA ILE A 133 -12.60 18.39 8.89
C ILE A 133 -12.96 18.44 7.40
N VAL A 134 -14.25 18.59 7.09
CA VAL A 134 -14.75 18.82 5.73
C VAL A 134 -15.61 20.09 5.73
N TRP A 135 -15.32 21.03 4.83
CA TRP A 135 -16.13 22.23 4.56
C TRP A 135 -16.83 22.09 3.23
N LEU A 136 -18.14 22.36 3.23
CA LEU A 136 -18.98 22.18 2.06
C LEU A 136 -19.45 23.53 1.53
N THR A 137 -19.23 23.74 0.23
CA THR A 137 -19.79 24.88 -0.50
C THR A 137 -20.96 24.39 -1.35
N TRP A 138 -22.07 25.12 -1.26
CA TRP A 138 -23.31 24.82 -1.97
C TRP A 138 -23.62 25.88 -3.03
N ASP A 139 -24.16 25.44 -4.16
CA ASP A 139 -24.82 26.28 -5.17
C ASP A 139 -26.27 25.78 -5.34
N GLY A 140 -27.23 26.60 -4.93
CA GLY A 140 -28.62 26.15 -4.81
C GLY A 140 -28.73 24.93 -3.90
N GLU A 141 -29.34 23.85 -4.39
CA GLU A 141 -29.56 22.60 -3.65
C GLU A 141 -28.41 21.58 -3.81
N HIS A 142 -27.32 21.96 -4.48
CA HIS A 142 -26.22 21.06 -4.81
C HIS A 142 -24.95 21.45 -4.07
N ALA A 143 -24.31 20.50 -3.41
CA ALA A 143 -22.96 20.70 -2.88
C ALA A 143 -21.96 20.60 -4.04
N VAL A 144 -21.26 21.70 -4.31
CA VAL A 144 -20.38 21.84 -5.47
C VAL A 144 -18.89 21.73 -5.12
N ARG A 145 -18.53 21.86 -3.84
CA ARG A 145 -17.14 21.71 -3.39
C ARG A 145 -17.08 21.19 -1.97
N ALA A 146 -16.10 20.32 -1.71
CA ALA A 146 -15.66 19.94 -0.38
C ALA A 146 -14.17 20.26 -0.22
N ASP A 147 -13.83 21.03 0.81
CA ASP A 147 -12.44 21.23 1.25
C ASP A 147 -12.23 20.41 2.52
N ARG A 148 -11.29 19.47 2.49
CA ARG A 148 -11.07 18.47 3.52
C ARG A 148 -9.63 18.53 4.04
N ALA A 149 -9.50 18.45 5.34
CA ALA A 149 -8.24 18.29 6.05
C ALA A 149 -8.31 17.03 6.89
N ARG A 150 -7.22 16.25 6.92
CA ARG A 150 -7.10 15.09 7.79
C ARG A 150 -5.70 15.07 8.39
N VAL A 151 -5.61 14.67 9.66
CA VAL A 151 -4.34 14.43 10.35
C VAL A 151 -4.43 13.08 11.04
N SER A 152 -3.42 12.24 10.85
CA SER A 152 -3.28 10.93 11.51
C SER A 152 -1.90 10.80 12.13
N GLY A 153 -1.83 10.48 13.42
CA GLY A 153 -0.58 10.44 14.18
C GLY A 153 0.22 11.74 14.00
N ASP A 154 1.30 11.64 13.22
CA ASP A 154 2.23 12.73 12.90
C ASP A 154 2.17 13.24 11.45
N SER A 155 1.25 12.73 10.64
CA SER A 155 1.11 13.08 9.21
C SER A 155 -0.16 13.87 8.94
N GLY A 156 -0.04 14.96 8.18
CA GLY A 156 -1.17 15.78 7.75
C GLY A 156 -1.37 15.68 6.23
N TRP A 157 -2.62 15.62 5.80
CA TRP A 157 -2.94 15.77 4.38
C TRP A 157 -4.13 16.71 4.16
N ALA A 158 -4.06 17.37 3.02
CA ALA A 158 -5.03 18.31 2.52
C ALA A 158 -5.70 17.74 1.26
N LEU A 159 -6.99 17.96 1.13
CA LEU A 159 -7.79 17.46 0.03
C LEU A 159 -8.86 18.44 -0.39
N ALA A 160 -9.03 18.64 -1.70
CA ALA A 160 -10.19 19.34 -2.23
C ALA A 160 -10.91 18.47 -3.25
N GLN A 161 -12.23 18.47 -3.19
CA GLN A 161 -13.11 17.84 -4.17
C GLN A 161 -14.09 18.88 -4.73
N VAL A 162 -14.31 18.86 -6.04
CA VAL A 162 -15.27 19.73 -6.73
C VAL A 162 -16.23 18.86 -7.52
N ALA A 163 -17.52 19.07 -7.31
CA ALA A 163 -18.60 18.39 -7.99
C ALA A 163 -19.23 19.32 -9.03
N GLU A 164 -19.26 18.86 -10.27
CA GLU A 164 -19.86 19.54 -11.41
C GLU A 164 -21.26 19.00 -11.66
N HIS A 165 -22.22 19.90 -11.87
CA HIS A 165 -23.61 19.56 -12.14
C HIS A 165 -24.06 20.19 -13.46
N GLU A 166 -24.85 19.46 -14.24
CA GLU A 166 -25.54 19.94 -15.44
C GLU A 166 -27.02 19.63 -15.30
N ASP A 167 -27.88 20.65 -15.44
CA ASP A 167 -29.33 20.55 -15.23
C ASP A 167 -29.75 19.92 -13.88
N GLY A 168 -28.91 20.06 -12.85
CA GLY A 168 -29.13 19.53 -11.50
C GLY A 168 -28.67 18.08 -11.29
N GLU A 169 -28.18 17.41 -12.33
CA GLU A 169 -27.58 16.09 -12.25
C GLU A 169 -26.08 16.20 -12.03
N LEU A 170 -25.52 15.34 -11.16
CA LEU A 170 -24.08 15.26 -10.94
C LEU A 170 -23.41 14.68 -12.19
N VAL A 171 -22.48 15.41 -12.80
CA VAL A 171 -21.78 15.01 -14.03
C VAL A 171 -20.37 14.52 -13.73
N GLN A 172 -19.65 15.18 -12.82
CA GLN A 172 -18.27 14.84 -12.54
C GLN A 172 -17.88 15.23 -11.12
N VAL A 173 -16.95 14.50 -10.51
CA VAL A 173 -16.24 14.93 -9.32
C VAL A 173 -14.74 14.87 -9.56
N ARG A 174 -14.07 15.99 -9.34
CA ARG A 174 -12.61 16.13 -9.41
C ARG A 174 -12.04 16.27 -8.02
N ARG A 175 -10.83 15.76 -7.82
CA ARG A 175 -10.08 15.72 -6.55
C ARG A 175 -8.70 16.33 -6.78
N GLY A 176 -8.17 16.99 -5.77
CA GLY A 176 -6.76 17.36 -5.65
C GLY A 176 -6.32 17.05 -4.22
N TRP A 177 -5.10 16.58 -4.04
CA TRP A 177 -4.53 16.31 -2.73
C TRP A 177 -3.11 16.86 -2.63
N ALA A 178 -2.68 17.15 -1.40
CA ALA A 178 -1.31 17.49 -1.08
C ALA A 178 -1.01 17.05 0.36
N GLU A 179 0.25 16.79 0.65
CA GLU A 179 0.71 16.76 2.04
C GLU A 179 0.46 18.13 2.65
N GLY A 180 -0.10 18.10 3.87
CA GLY A 180 -0.35 19.30 4.64
C GLY A 180 0.59 19.38 5.84
N PRO A 181 0.59 20.51 6.56
CA PRO A 181 1.26 20.57 7.86
C PRO A 181 0.64 19.54 8.82
N GLY A 182 1.37 19.13 9.85
CA GLY A 182 0.87 18.18 10.87
C GLY A 182 -0.28 18.71 11.75
N ASP A 183 -1.01 19.74 11.30
CA ASP A 183 -2.16 20.33 11.98
C ASP A 183 -3.34 20.54 11.01
N LEU A 184 -4.56 20.37 11.52
CA LEU A 184 -5.79 20.44 10.73
C LEU A 184 -6.02 21.81 10.08
N GLY A 185 -5.67 22.90 10.78
CA GLY A 185 -5.93 24.25 10.31
C GLY A 185 -5.11 24.56 9.05
N GLY A 186 -3.82 24.26 9.10
CA GLY A 186 -2.93 24.43 7.96
C GLY A 186 -3.24 23.48 6.80
N CYS A 187 -3.62 22.21 7.07
CA CYS A 187 -4.12 21.30 6.03
C CYS A 187 -5.34 21.87 5.31
N LEU A 188 -6.26 22.49 6.05
CA LEU A 188 -7.47 23.05 5.47
C LEU A 188 -7.19 24.30 4.63
N GLU A 189 -6.26 25.15 5.07
CA GLU A 189 -5.78 26.26 4.26
C GLU A 189 -5.20 25.77 2.93
N VAL A 190 -4.34 24.74 2.97
CA VAL A 190 -3.81 24.10 1.75
C VAL A 190 -4.95 23.59 0.86
N ALA A 191 -5.92 22.87 1.42
CA ALA A 191 -7.06 22.33 0.68
C ALA A 191 -7.82 23.41 -0.11
N THR A 192 -8.10 24.57 0.50
CA THR A 192 -8.80 25.67 -0.18
C THR A 192 -8.05 26.24 -1.39
N THR A 193 -6.73 26.04 -1.46
CA THR A 193 -5.88 26.49 -2.56
C THR A 193 -5.68 25.44 -3.65
N LEU A 194 -6.02 24.17 -3.37
CA LEU A 194 -5.91 23.09 -4.34
C LEU A 194 -6.85 23.34 -5.53
N ALA A 195 -6.33 23.07 -6.73
CA ALA A 195 -7.08 23.02 -7.97
C ALA A 195 -7.40 21.55 -8.30
N PRO A 196 -8.62 21.06 -8.03
CA PRO A 196 -8.96 19.66 -8.27
C PRO A 196 -9.02 19.38 -9.77
N ASP A 197 -8.07 18.60 -10.28
CA ASP A 197 -7.95 18.23 -11.69
C ASP A 197 -8.08 16.72 -11.92
N HIS A 198 -7.92 15.91 -10.87
CA HIS A 198 -8.04 14.45 -10.96
C HIS A 198 -9.49 14.00 -10.87
N VAL A 199 -10.05 13.47 -11.96
CA VAL A 199 -11.44 12.94 -11.97
C VAL A 199 -11.54 11.67 -11.12
N THR A 200 -12.30 11.71 -10.03
CA THR A 200 -12.54 10.56 -9.14
C THR A 200 -13.92 9.92 -9.32
N TRP A 201 -14.84 10.62 -9.98
CA TRP A 201 -16.16 10.10 -10.35
C TRP A 201 -16.61 10.81 -11.62
N ASP A 202 -17.18 10.07 -12.57
CA ASP A 202 -17.72 10.63 -13.81
C ASP A 202 -19.06 9.97 -14.13
N GLY A 203 -20.14 10.76 -14.18
CA GLY A 203 -21.50 10.26 -14.36
C GLY A 203 -21.70 9.48 -15.66
N ARG A 204 -20.83 9.68 -16.66
CA ARG A 204 -20.83 8.90 -17.90
C ARG A 204 -20.50 7.43 -17.66
N VAL A 205 -19.69 7.10 -16.64
CA VAL A 205 -19.20 5.74 -16.34
C VAL A 205 -19.63 5.21 -14.98
N ASP A 206 -19.93 6.10 -14.04
CA ASP A 206 -20.31 5.76 -12.68
C ASP A 206 -21.81 5.93 -12.40
N GLY A 207 -22.56 6.50 -13.35
CA GLY A 207 -24.00 6.66 -13.25
C GLY A 207 -24.73 5.32 -12.98
N ALA A 208 -25.88 5.41 -12.30
CA ALA A 208 -26.66 4.23 -11.97
C ALA A 208 -27.26 3.59 -13.24
N GLU A 209 -26.92 2.33 -13.50
CA GLU A 209 -27.61 1.46 -14.46
C GLU A 209 -28.02 0.16 -13.76
N ARG A 210 -29.10 -0.45 -14.24
CA ARG A 210 -29.54 -1.76 -13.75
C ARG A 210 -28.82 -2.85 -14.53
N TRP A 211 -28.35 -3.90 -13.83
CA TRP A 211 -27.94 -5.15 -14.47
C TRP A 211 -29.14 -5.78 -15.21
N PRO A 212 -29.12 -5.87 -16.55
CA PRO A 212 -30.28 -6.36 -17.29
C PRO A 212 -30.34 -7.90 -17.35
N GLY A 213 -29.36 -8.60 -16.76
CA GLY A 213 -29.20 -10.06 -16.81
C GLY A 213 -28.16 -10.49 -17.85
N VAL A 214 -27.55 -11.66 -17.62
CA VAL A 214 -26.43 -12.17 -18.44
C VAL A 214 -26.75 -12.30 -19.92
N GLU A 215 -27.95 -12.73 -20.32
CA GLU A 215 -28.28 -12.94 -21.74
C GLU A 215 -28.34 -11.62 -22.53
N GLU A 216 -28.94 -10.58 -21.96
CA GLU A 216 -28.94 -9.26 -22.59
C GLU A 216 -27.51 -8.70 -22.65
N MET A 217 -26.73 -8.89 -21.60
CA MET A 217 -25.35 -8.42 -21.54
C MET A 217 -24.42 -9.16 -22.51
N ARG A 218 -24.60 -10.47 -22.70
CA ARG A 218 -23.89 -11.24 -23.74
C ARG A 218 -24.18 -10.71 -25.14
N ALA A 219 -25.43 -10.34 -25.43
CA ALA A 219 -25.79 -9.74 -26.73
C ALA A 219 -25.12 -8.38 -26.98
N ARG A 220 -24.70 -7.69 -25.90
CA ARG A 220 -23.97 -6.41 -25.95
C ARG A 220 -22.45 -6.57 -25.99
N ALA A 221 -21.93 -7.78 -25.82
CA ALA A 221 -20.48 -8.01 -25.73
C ALA A 221 -19.74 -7.64 -27.03
N GLU A 222 -20.28 -8.05 -28.18
CA GLU A 222 -19.68 -7.76 -29.49
C GLU A 222 -19.73 -6.26 -29.83
N PRO A 223 -20.88 -5.56 -29.75
CA PRO A 223 -20.92 -4.11 -29.97
C PRO A 223 -20.01 -3.31 -29.03
N LEU A 224 -19.89 -3.74 -27.76
CA LEU A 224 -18.98 -3.06 -26.83
C LEU A 224 -17.52 -3.30 -27.20
N ALA A 225 -17.14 -4.51 -27.60
CA ALA A 225 -15.79 -4.80 -28.07
C ALA A 225 -15.44 -3.97 -29.32
N ASP A 226 -16.40 -3.78 -30.24
CA ASP A 226 -16.25 -2.90 -31.42
C ASP A 226 -16.01 -1.45 -31.03
N ALA A 227 -16.81 -0.93 -30.10
CA ALA A 227 -16.67 0.44 -29.62
C ALA A 227 -15.32 0.65 -28.90
N LEU A 228 -14.87 -0.32 -28.11
CA LEU A 228 -13.58 -0.26 -27.43
C LEU A 228 -12.39 -0.35 -28.40
N ASP A 229 -12.42 -1.22 -29.41
CA ASP A 229 -11.39 -1.30 -30.46
C ASP A 229 -11.28 0.04 -31.21
N GLY A 230 -12.41 0.62 -31.62
CA GLY A 230 -12.47 1.93 -32.26
C GLY A 230 -11.92 3.05 -31.38
N ALA A 231 -12.32 3.07 -30.09
CA ALA A 231 -11.85 4.06 -29.12
C ALA A 231 -10.33 3.94 -28.87
N ILE A 232 -9.80 2.73 -28.72
CA ILE A 232 -8.35 2.48 -28.53
C ILE A 232 -7.57 2.92 -29.77
N ARG A 233 -8.00 2.53 -30.97
CA ARG A 233 -7.34 2.93 -32.23
C ARG A 233 -7.33 4.45 -32.40
N GLY A 234 -8.44 5.11 -32.11
CA GLY A 234 -8.54 6.57 -32.11
C GLY A 234 -7.60 7.21 -31.09
N ALA A 235 -7.57 6.70 -29.86
CA ALA A 235 -6.70 7.22 -28.80
C ALA A 235 -5.21 7.08 -29.15
N VAL A 236 -4.81 5.94 -29.72
CA VAL A 236 -3.42 5.71 -30.18
C VAL A 236 -3.04 6.67 -31.30
N ALA A 237 -3.94 6.87 -32.27
CA ALA A 237 -3.70 7.79 -33.38
C ALA A 237 -3.56 9.25 -32.90
N ASP A 238 -4.43 9.69 -31.99
CA ASP A 238 -4.39 11.05 -31.43
C ASP A 238 -3.17 11.28 -30.54
N ALA A 239 -2.73 10.27 -29.80
CA ALA A 239 -1.50 10.32 -29.01
C ALA A 239 -0.24 10.39 -29.89
N GLY A 240 -0.35 10.08 -31.19
CA GLY A 240 0.80 10.00 -32.09
C GLY A 240 1.83 8.96 -31.65
N ALA A 241 1.38 7.92 -30.93
CA ALA A 241 2.26 6.93 -30.35
C ALA A 241 2.93 6.11 -31.46
N THR A 242 4.26 6.06 -31.45
CA THR A 242 5.05 5.25 -32.39
C THR A 242 5.81 4.17 -31.65
N ASP A 243 6.28 3.20 -32.43
CA ASP A 243 7.11 2.10 -31.98
C ASP A 243 6.49 1.25 -30.87
N LEU A 244 5.16 1.11 -30.86
CA LEU A 244 4.43 0.36 -29.85
C LEU A 244 4.76 -1.13 -29.96
N PHE A 245 5.22 -1.75 -28.87
CA PHE A 245 5.45 -3.20 -28.82
C PHE A 245 4.36 -3.92 -28.03
N VAL A 246 3.73 -3.24 -27.07
CA VAL A 246 2.69 -3.84 -26.23
C VAL A 246 1.57 -2.84 -25.97
N LEU A 247 0.35 -3.37 -25.91
CA LEU A 247 -0.84 -2.69 -25.39
C LEU A 247 -1.39 -3.55 -24.26
N GLU A 248 -1.62 -2.97 -23.08
CA GLU A 248 -2.36 -3.61 -22.00
C GLU A 248 -3.72 -2.92 -21.85
N VAL A 249 -4.79 -3.71 -21.83
CA VAL A 249 -6.16 -3.26 -21.58
C VAL A 249 -6.68 -4.01 -20.36
N HIS A 250 -6.98 -3.31 -19.28
CA HIS A 250 -7.44 -3.94 -18.03
C HIS A 250 -8.48 -3.07 -17.31
N THR A 251 -9.35 -3.70 -16.53
CA THR A 251 -10.14 -3.00 -15.52
C THR A 251 -9.24 -2.66 -14.32
N ILE A 252 -9.42 -1.49 -13.70
CA ILE A 252 -8.59 -1.01 -12.58
C ILE A 252 -8.55 -2.04 -11.44
N HIS A 253 -7.38 -2.18 -10.80
CA HIS A 253 -7.06 -3.22 -9.82
C HIS A 253 -7.76 -3.09 -8.47
N ASP A 254 -8.39 -1.95 -8.18
CA ASP A 254 -9.24 -1.84 -7.01
C ASP A 254 -10.44 -2.78 -7.16
N SER A 255 -10.91 -3.33 -6.04
CA SER A 255 -11.99 -4.33 -5.88
C SER A 255 -13.33 -4.04 -6.60
N ARG A 256 -13.39 -2.95 -7.37
CA ARG A 256 -14.51 -2.46 -8.16
C ARG A 256 -14.02 -2.39 -9.61
N ALA A 257 -14.18 -3.47 -10.39
CA ALA A 257 -13.85 -3.45 -11.81
C ALA A 257 -14.69 -2.37 -12.54
N MET A 258 -14.08 -1.22 -12.81
CA MET A 258 -14.76 -0.09 -13.47
C MET A 258 -14.58 -0.19 -14.99
N PHE A 259 -15.70 -0.30 -15.71
CA PHE A 259 -15.76 -0.02 -17.14
C PHE A 259 -16.02 1.47 -17.37
N PRO A 260 -15.47 2.08 -18.43
CA PRO A 260 -14.62 1.48 -19.47
C PRO A 260 -13.23 1.08 -18.93
N PRO A 261 -12.57 0.07 -19.54
CA PRO A 261 -11.25 -0.34 -19.09
C PRO A 261 -10.21 0.76 -19.32
N ARG A 262 -9.09 0.66 -18.60
CA ARG A 262 -7.88 1.42 -18.91
C ARG A 262 -7.13 0.73 -20.03
N ALA A 263 -6.59 1.52 -20.95
CA ALA A 263 -5.70 1.05 -22.00
C ALA A 263 -4.38 1.81 -21.92
N ARG A 264 -3.27 1.07 -21.93
CA ARG A 264 -1.90 1.58 -21.80
C ARG A 264 -1.04 0.99 -22.90
N ALA A 265 -0.33 1.83 -23.63
CA ALA A 265 0.59 1.38 -24.68
C ALA A 265 2.02 1.74 -24.31
N VAL A 266 2.96 0.85 -24.64
CA VAL A 266 4.39 1.06 -24.36
C VAL A 266 5.22 0.78 -25.61
N GLY A 267 6.24 1.61 -25.81
CA GLY A 267 7.13 1.56 -26.96
C GLY A 267 8.34 0.62 -26.80
N VAL A 268 8.97 0.24 -27.91
CA VAL A 268 10.17 -0.64 -27.94
C VAL A 268 11.34 -0.11 -27.13
N THR A 269 11.42 1.22 -26.92
CA THR A 269 12.45 1.85 -26.08
C THR A 269 12.44 1.24 -24.67
N TRP A 270 11.25 1.14 -24.05
CA TRP A 270 11.08 0.47 -22.75
C TRP A 270 11.52 -0.99 -22.80
N ARG A 271 11.02 -1.75 -23.78
CA ARG A 271 11.38 -3.16 -23.97
C ARG A 271 12.90 -3.34 -24.04
N ASP A 272 13.57 -2.57 -24.86
CA ASP A 272 14.99 -2.74 -25.14
C ASP A 272 15.89 -2.20 -24.01
N GLN A 273 15.41 -1.24 -23.23
CA GLN A 273 16.08 -0.83 -21.99
C GLN A 273 15.90 -1.89 -20.89
N MET A 274 14.69 -2.40 -20.69
CA MET A 274 14.42 -3.45 -19.70
C MET A 274 15.19 -4.74 -19.96
N ARG A 275 15.29 -5.15 -21.23
CA ARG A 275 16.10 -6.32 -21.61
C ARG A 275 17.58 -6.18 -21.29
N ARG A 276 18.08 -4.94 -21.16
CA ARG A 276 19.48 -4.69 -20.77
C ARG A 276 19.61 -4.54 -19.25
N ALA A 277 18.63 -3.92 -18.61
CA ALA A 277 18.64 -3.62 -17.17
C ALA A 277 18.35 -4.85 -16.29
N SER A 278 17.45 -5.73 -16.74
CA SER A 278 17.00 -6.89 -15.95
C SER A 278 17.49 -8.23 -16.51
N SER A 279 17.88 -9.16 -15.65
CA SER A 279 18.17 -10.57 -16.01
C SER A 279 16.93 -11.44 -16.17
N GLN A 280 15.76 -10.97 -15.71
CA GLN A 280 14.51 -11.71 -15.78
C GLN A 280 13.89 -11.61 -17.18
N ASP A 281 13.59 -12.77 -17.78
CA ASP A 281 12.83 -12.80 -19.03
C ASP A 281 11.42 -12.28 -18.82
N GLY A 282 10.97 -11.40 -19.72
CA GLY A 282 9.64 -10.81 -19.61
C GLY A 282 9.53 -9.64 -18.63
N ALA A 283 10.62 -9.19 -18.00
CA ALA A 283 10.61 -8.04 -17.08
C ALA A 283 9.95 -6.79 -17.71
N ALA A 284 10.18 -6.56 -19.01
CA ALA A 284 9.53 -5.49 -19.77
C ALA A 284 7.98 -5.52 -19.75
N LEU A 285 7.38 -6.70 -19.53
CA LEU A 285 5.93 -6.88 -19.40
C LEU A 285 5.49 -6.85 -17.93
N PHE A 286 6.23 -7.51 -17.03
CA PHE A 286 5.86 -7.58 -15.61
C PHE A 286 6.02 -6.24 -14.88
N ASP A 287 7.04 -5.46 -15.23
CA ASP A 287 7.34 -4.16 -14.61
C ASP A 287 6.76 -2.98 -15.41
N MET A 288 5.71 -3.20 -16.19
CA MET A 288 5.07 -2.13 -16.97
C MET A 288 4.56 -0.96 -16.10
N TYR A 289 4.28 -1.18 -14.82
CA TYR A 289 3.92 -0.10 -13.90
C TYR A 289 5.07 0.92 -13.74
N LYS A 290 6.33 0.47 -13.70
CA LYS A 290 7.51 1.36 -13.66
C LYS A 290 7.67 2.18 -14.94
N ALA A 291 7.15 1.70 -16.07
CA ALA A 291 7.11 2.49 -17.30
C ALA A 291 6.16 3.71 -17.19
N VAL A 292 5.13 3.63 -16.33
CA VAL A 292 4.24 4.77 -16.02
C VAL A 292 5.02 5.82 -15.24
N GLU A 293 5.76 5.40 -14.21
CA GLU A 293 6.62 6.28 -13.40
C GLU A 293 7.70 6.96 -14.25
N ALA A 294 8.25 6.24 -15.24
CA ALA A 294 9.22 6.78 -16.18
C ALA A 294 8.62 7.75 -17.22
N GLY A 295 7.30 7.92 -17.27
CA GLY A 295 6.62 8.72 -18.31
C GLY A 295 6.75 8.12 -19.72
N LEU A 296 6.95 6.80 -19.82
CA LEU A 296 7.13 6.06 -21.07
C LEU A 296 5.88 5.29 -21.51
N VAL A 297 4.85 5.30 -20.67
CA VAL A 297 3.53 4.76 -20.98
C VAL A 297 2.68 5.85 -21.63
N VAL A 298 2.00 5.49 -22.71
CA VAL A 298 0.92 6.28 -23.27
C VAL A 298 -0.38 5.77 -22.65
N ASP A 299 -0.92 6.51 -21.69
CA ASP A 299 -2.29 6.28 -21.20
C ASP A 299 -3.28 6.71 -22.30
N LEU A 300 -4.22 5.83 -22.61
CA LEU A 300 -5.19 6.01 -23.70
C LEU A 300 -6.57 6.32 -23.12
N PRO A 301 -7.00 7.60 -23.04
CA PRO A 301 -8.31 7.94 -22.50
C PRO A 301 -9.40 7.45 -23.46
N LEU A 302 -10.16 6.45 -23.03
CA LEU A 302 -11.22 5.84 -23.85
C LEU A 302 -12.55 6.57 -23.73
N LEU A 303 -12.81 7.19 -22.56
CA LEU A 303 -14.11 7.73 -22.19
C LEU A 303 -14.69 8.70 -23.23
N ASP A 304 -13.92 9.68 -23.68
CA ASP A 304 -14.37 10.68 -24.65
C ASP A 304 -14.54 10.15 -26.09
N ARG A 305 -14.18 8.89 -26.34
CA ARG A 305 -14.25 8.23 -27.65
C ARG A 305 -15.34 7.17 -27.73
N LEU A 306 -16.01 6.88 -26.61
CA LEU A 306 -17.13 5.95 -26.57
C LEU A 306 -18.43 6.72 -26.81
N ASP A 307 -19.32 6.13 -27.59
CA ASP A 307 -20.66 6.66 -27.77
C ASP A 307 -21.55 6.40 -26.54
N ALA A 308 -22.73 7.02 -26.52
CA ALA A 308 -23.65 6.93 -25.39
C ALA A 308 -24.10 5.49 -25.08
N GLU A 309 -24.20 4.61 -26.08
CA GLU A 309 -24.66 3.22 -25.89
C GLU A 309 -23.53 2.34 -25.35
N ALA A 310 -22.29 2.55 -25.81
CA ALA A 310 -21.11 1.90 -25.26
C ALA A 310 -20.90 2.32 -23.80
N LEU A 311 -21.00 3.62 -23.49
CA LEU A 311 -20.92 4.13 -22.11
C LEU A 311 -22.01 3.56 -21.22
N ARG A 312 -23.24 3.47 -21.73
CA ARG A 312 -24.34 2.81 -21.03
C ARG A 312 -24.06 1.33 -20.76
N THR A 313 -23.51 0.61 -21.73
CA THR A 313 -23.14 -0.80 -21.57
C THR A 313 -22.00 -0.97 -20.56
N CYS A 314 -21.03 -0.05 -20.54
CA CYS A 314 -19.99 0.02 -19.51
C CYS A 314 -20.60 0.19 -18.11
N ARG A 315 -21.52 1.14 -17.94
CA ARG A 315 -22.23 1.33 -16.66
C ARG A 315 -22.99 0.09 -16.22
N MET A 316 -23.64 -0.63 -17.15
CA MET A 316 -24.31 -1.90 -16.85
C MET A 316 -23.32 -2.99 -16.37
N LEU A 317 -22.16 -3.14 -17.02
CA LEU A 317 -21.12 -4.07 -16.56
C LEU A 317 -20.59 -3.70 -15.18
N SER A 318 -20.28 -2.41 -14.97
CA SER A 318 -19.87 -1.90 -13.66
C SER A 318 -20.95 -2.15 -12.60
N ALA A 319 -22.23 -2.03 -12.93
CA ALA A 319 -23.33 -2.37 -12.04
C ALA A 319 -23.39 -3.87 -11.72
N GLY A 320 -23.14 -4.75 -12.70
CA GLY A 320 -23.04 -6.19 -12.47
C GLY A 320 -21.89 -6.56 -11.52
N HIS A 321 -20.72 -5.94 -11.67
CA HIS A 321 -19.60 -6.13 -10.74
C HIS A 321 -19.89 -5.62 -9.32
N ARG A 322 -20.77 -4.61 -9.19
CA ARG A 322 -21.15 -4.00 -7.91
C ARG A 322 -22.41 -4.60 -7.28
N ALA A 323 -23.07 -5.58 -7.90
CA ALA A 323 -24.39 -6.04 -7.45
C ALA A 323 -24.39 -6.84 -6.12
N GLY A 324 -23.25 -7.03 -5.45
CA GLY A 324 -23.12 -7.72 -4.15
C GLY A 324 -23.35 -9.25 -4.18
N GLY A 325 -24.10 -9.77 -5.15
CA GLY A 325 -24.35 -11.20 -5.32
C GLY A 325 -23.25 -11.91 -6.10
N TRP A 326 -22.72 -13.02 -5.55
CA TRP A 326 -21.70 -13.86 -6.22
C TRP A 326 -22.14 -14.38 -7.59
N GLU A 327 -23.43 -14.64 -7.79
CA GLU A 327 -23.99 -15.08 -9.07
C GLU A 327 -23.89 -13.98 -10.12
N VAL A 328 -24.43 -12.79 -9.84
CA VAL A 328 -24.37 -11.63 -10.75
C VAL A 328 -22.93 -11.21 -11.02
N LEU A 329 -22.06 -11.26 -10.01
CA LEU A 329 -20.63 -11.01 -10.18
C LEU A 329 -19.98 -12.04 -11.10
N GLY A 330 -20.35 -13.32 -10.97
CA GLY A 330 -19.90 -14.39 -11.88
C GLY A 330 -20.35 -14.18 -13.32
N GLU A 331 -21.62 -13.82 -13.51
CA GLU A 331 -22.20 -13.47 -14.82
C GLU A 331 -21.51 -12.24 -15.44
N ALA A 332 -21.30 -11.18 -14.66
CA ALA A 332 -20.61 -9.99 -15.09
C ALA A 332 -19.16 -10.28 -15.50
N HIS A 333 -18.44 -11.10 -14.73
CA HIS A 333 -17.11 -11.59 -15.11
C HIS A 333 -17.14 -12.39 -16.41
N GLU A 334 -18.15 -13.23 -16.63
CA GLU A 334 -18.31 -14.01 -17.86
C GLU A 334 -18.48 -13.10 -19.08
N VAL A 335 -19.38 -12.11 -18.99
CA VAL A 335 -19.62 -11.16 -20.08
C VAL A 335 -18.39 -10.29 -20.31
N ALA A 336 -17.77 -9.76 -19.26
CA ALA A 336 -16.53 -9.00 -19.36
C ALA A 336 -15.42 -9.82 -20.04
N SER A 337 -15.29 -11.10 -19.70
CA SER A 337 -14.34 -12.02 -20.35
C SER A 337 -14.66 -12.22 -21.83
N ALA A 338 -15.94 -12.29 -22.19
CA ALA A 338 -16.37 -12.37 -23.59
C ALA A 338 -16.02 -11.09 -24.38
N VAL A 339 -16.26 -9.91 -23.79
CA VAL A 339 -15.82 -8.62 -24.35
C VAL A 339 -14.30 -8.60 -24.53
N GLY A 340 -13.57 -9.01 -23.49
CA GLY A 340 -12.10 -9.06 -23.50
C GLY A 340 -11.54 -9.97 -24.58
N ALA A 341 -12.10 -11.17 -24.74
CA ALA A 341 -11.70 -12.11 -25.79
C ALA A 341 -11.92 -11.54 -27.19
N ARG A 342 -13.09 -10.93 -27.46
CA ARG A 342 -13.39 -10.30 -28.75
C ARG A 342 -12.49 -9.10 -29.04
N LEU A 343 -12.25 -8.28 -28.03
CA LEU A 343 -11.35 -7.14 -28.14
C LEU A 343 -9.90 -7.59 -28.39
N ALA A 344 -9.43 -8.65 -27.71
CA ALA A 344 -8.11 -9.24 -27.94
C ALA A 344 -7.96 -9.78 -29.36
N GLU A 345 -8.95 -10.52 -29.88
CA GLU A 345 -8.96 -11.03 -31.26
C GLU A 345 -8.79 -9.88 -32.26
N ARG A 346 -9.54 -8.79 -32.10
CA ARG A 346 -9.55 -7.63 -33.00
C ARG A 346 -8.25 -6.82 -32.97
N LEU A 347 -7.81 -6.43 -31.77
CA LEU A 347 -6.59 -5.62 -31.59
C LEU A 347 -5.33 -6.36 -32.07
N ASN A 348 -5.32 -7.69 -31.99
CA ASN A 348 -4.20 -8.48 -32.47
C ASN A 348 -4.33 -8.87 -33.96
N ALA A 349 -5.53 -9.04 -34.51
CA ALA A 349 -5.72 -9.35 -35.92
C ALA A 349 -5.27 -8.20 -36.84
N GLU A 350 -5.55 -6.96 -36.43
CA GLU A 350 -5.11 -5.75 -37.14
C GLU A 350 -4.27 -4.88 -36.18
N PRO A 351 -2.93 -4.89 -36.29
CA PRO A 351 -2.06 -4.10 -35.43
C PRO A 351 -2.44 -2.62 -35.42
N LEU A 352 -2.23 -1.97 -34.27
CA LEU A 352 -2.48 -0.53 -34.12
C LEU A 352 -1.51 0.29 -34.99
N PRO A 353 -1.86 1.55 -35.33
CA PRO A 353 -0.90 2.46 -35.96
C PRO A 353 0.38 2.57 -35.12
N GLY A 354 1.54 2.52 -35.79
CA GLY A 354 2.83 2.68 -35.12
C GLY A 354 3.36 1.45 -34.37
N THR A 355 2.71 0.29 -34.46
CA THR A 355 3.23 -0.93 -33.80
C THR A 355 4.46 -1.51 -34.48
N VAL A 356 5.33 -2.16 -33.70
CA VAL A 356 6.52 -2.89 -34.16
C VAL A 356 6.36 -4.37 -33.89
N ASP A 357 6.70 -5.22 -34.87
CA ASP A 357 6.66 -6.67 -34.73
C ASP A 357 7.84 -7.20 -33.87
N PRO A 358 7.62 -8.12 -32.92
CA PRO A 358 6.32 -8.64 -32.49
C PRO A 358 5.56 -7.65 -31.60
N PHE A 359 4.27 -7.47 -31.93
CA PHE A 359 3.30 -6.72 -31.15
C PHE A 359 2.20 -7.63 -30.61
N LEU A 360 1.85 -7.42 -29.33
CA LEU A 360 0.67 -8.02 -28.71
C LEU A 360 -0.17 -7.00 -27.94
N ALA A 361 -1.49 -7.15 -28.08
CA ALA A 361 -2.47 -6.55 -27.19
C ALA A 361 -2.91 -7.59 -26.15
N PHE A 362 -2.57 -7.31 -24.90
CA PHE A 362 -2.98 -8.05 -23.72
C PHE A 362 -4.27 -7.45 -23.16
N VAL A 363 -5.37 -8.20 -23.22
CA VAL A 363 -6.70 -7.71 -22.82
C VAL A 363 -7.25 -8.55 -21.67
N TYR A 364 -7.50 -7.92 -20.52
CA TYR A 364 -7.94 -8.53 -19.28
C TYR A 364 -9.19 -7.84 -18.76
N LEU A 365 -10.33 -8.27 -19.25
CA LEU A 365 -11.63 -7.81 -18.81
C LEU A 365 -12.31 -9.00 -18.12
N GLY A 366 -12.68 -8.87 -16.83
CA GLY A 366 -13.36 -9.94 -16.10
C GLY A 366 -12.59 -10.50 -14.90
N ARG A 367 -12.70 -11.81 -14.65
CA ARG A 367 -12.24 -12.43 -13.40
C ARG A 367 -10.71 -12.31 -13.25
N GLN A 368 -10.31 -11.61 -12.21
CA GLN A 368 -8.92 -11.53 -11.74
C GLN A 368 -8.43 -12.95 -11.37
N GLY A 369 -7.28 -13.37 -11.91
CA GLY A 369 -6.65 -14.68 -11.62
C GLY A 369 -6.59 -15.68 -12.79
N GLY A 370 -7.17 -15.37 -13.94
CA GLY A 370 -6.87 -16.11 -15.17
C GLY A 370 -5.42 -15.88 -15.61
N ASP A 371 -4.74 -16.91 -16.10
CA ASP A 371 -3.40 -16.76 -16.69
C ASP A 371 -3.49 -15.82 -17.91
N LYS A 372 -2.97 -14.60 -17.73
CA LYS A 372 -2.85 -13.54 -18.73
C LYS A 372 -2.36 -14.06 -20.08
N ARG A 373 -1.47 -15.04 -20.07
CA ARG A 373 -0.93 -15.67 -21.28
C ARG A 373 -1.95 -16.54 -21.97
N GLN A 374 -2.74 -17.34 -21.24
CA GLN A 374 -3.72 -18.27 -21.83
C GLN A 374 -4.80 -17.56 -22.63
N LEU A 375 -5.35 -16.46 -22.11
CA LEU A 375 -6.33 -15.65 -22.83
C LEU A 375 -5.76 -15.10 -24.15
N THR A 376 -4.52 -14.62 -24.10
CA THR A 376 -3.83 -14.10 -25.28
C THR A 376 -3.54 -15.21 -26.29
N VAL A 377 -3.07 -16.38 -25.83
CA VAL A 377 -2.85 -17.57 -26.67
C VAL A 377 -4.14 -18.00 -27.37
N ALA A 378 -5.28 -17.97 -26.68
CA ALA A 378 -6.57 -18.30 -27.29
C ALA A 378 -6.94 -17.33 -28.43
N ALA A 379 -6.62 -16.05 -28.29
CA ALA A 379 -6.94 -15.02 -29.28
C ALA A 379 -6.00 -15.03 -30.50
N VAL A 380 -4.69 -15.30 -30.31
CA VAL A 380 -3.68 -15.08 -31.36
C VAL A 380 -2.85 -16.32 -31.74
N GLY A 381 -3.02 -17.41 -31.00
CA GLY A 381 -2.25 -18.63 -31.14
C GLY A 381 -0.92 -18.63 -30.38
N GLN A 382 -0.48 -19.83 -30.00
CA GLN A 382 0.74 -20.05 -29.21
C GLN A 382 2.01 -19.53 -29.88
N GLU A 383 2.14 -19.73 -31.20
CA GLU A 383 3.34 -19.34 -31.97
C GLU A 383 3.63 -17.84 -31.87
N ARG A 384 2.60 -17.00 -32.00
CA ARG A 384 2.75 -15.54 -31.93
C ARG A 384 3.07 -15.08 -30.51
N VAL A 385 2.46 -15.71 -29.50
CA VAL A 385 2.79 -15.44 -28.10
C VAL A 385 4.23 -15.80 -27.79
N ASP A 386 4.71 -16.96 -28.26
CA ASP A 386 6.09 -17.38 -28.05
C ASP A 386 7.09 -16.46 -28.77
N ALA A 387 6.79 -16.02 -30.00
CA ALA A 387 7.60 -15.04 -30.71
C ALA A 387 7.70 -13.70 -29.96
N PHE A 388 6.57 -13.23 -29.42
CA PHE A 388 6.54 -12.04 -28.58
C PHE A 388 7.35 -12.22 -27.29
N MET A 389 7.14 -13.31 -26.55
CA MET A 389 7.89 -13.58 -25.31
C MET A 389 9.39 -13.73 -25.56
N ALA A 390 9.79 -14.31 -26.70
CA ALA A 390 11.19 -14.37 -27.11
C ALA A 390 11.79 -12.97 -27.35
N SER A 391 10.98 -12.00 -27.81
CA SER A 391 11.41 -10.61 -27.95
C SER A 391 11.63 -9.90 -26.62
N LEU A 392 11.05 -10.42 -25.52
CA LEU A 392 11.25 -9.92 -24.15
C LEU A 392 12.38 -10.63 -23.41
N ALA A 393 13.07 -11.56 -24.07
CA ALA A 393 14.19 -12.26 -23.45
C ALA A 393 15.28 -11.27 -23.05
N SER A 394 15.74 -11.41 -21.81
CA SER A 394 16.83 -10.60 -21.28
C SER A 394 18.07 -10.76 -22.15
N THR A 395 18.71 -9.63 -22.42
CA THR A 395 20.03 -9.53 -23.03
C THR A 395 21.14 -9.30 -22.01
N LYS A 396 20.76 -9.11 -20.73
CA LYS A 396 21.71 -9.01 -19.62
C LYS A 396 22.45 -10.35 -19.54
N PRO A 397 23.79 -10.37 -19.51
CA PRO A 397 24.55 -11.61 -19.42
C PRO A 397 24.14 -12.40 -18.16
N ARG A 398 23.53 -13.58 -18.33
CA ARG A 398 23.23 -14.50 -17.23
C ARG A 398 24.53 -15.14 -16.75
N GLY A 399 25.20 -14.50 -15.80
CA GLY A 399 26.50 -14.95 -15.32
C GLY A 399 26.38 -16.22 -14.49
N GLY A 400 26.89 -17.36 -14.99
CA GLY A 400 27.15 -18.55 -14.16
C GLY A 400 28.24 -18.33 -13.09
N SER A 401 28.93 -17.18 -13.14
CA SER A 401 29.88 -16.68 -12.14
C SER A 401 29.31 -15.57 -11.25
N ALA A 402 27.99 -15.31 -11.29
CA ALA A 402 27.35 -14.25 -10.52
C ALA A 402 27.60 -14.41 -9.02
N LEU A 403 27.37 -15.61 -8.47
CA LEU A 403 27.57 -15.89 -7.05
C LEU A 403 29.01 -15.60 -6.58
N GLY A 404 30.03 -16.05 -7.32
CA GLY A 404 31.42 -15.82 -6.94
C GLY A 404 31.83 -14.34 -7.03
N ARG A 405 31.27 -13.59 -7.98
CA ARG A 405 31.50 -12.13 -8.08
C ARG A 405 30.77 -11.37 -6.98
N ALA A 406 29.52 -11.73 -6.68
CA ALA A 406 28.75 -11.15 -5.59
C ALA A 406 29.43 -11.41 -4.23
N GLN A 407 29.93 -12.63 -4.00
CA GLN A 407 30.72 -12.96 -2.81
C GLN A 407 32.00 -12.13 -2.69
N ALA A 408 32.70 -11.86 -3.81
CA ALA A 408 33.85 -10.97 -3.81
C ALA A 408 33.45 -9.51 -3.55
N ALA A 409 32.35 -9.06 -4.16
CA ALA A 409 31.80 -7.72 -3.98
C ALA A 409 31.39 -7.43 -2.53
N LEU A 410 30.87 -8.44 -1.81
CA LEU A 410 30.56 -8.30 -0.38
C LEU A 410 31.78 -8.13 0.51
N LEU A 411 32.99 -8.41 0.03
CA LEU A 411 34.21 -8.38 0.85
C LEU A 411 35.16 -7.23 0.50
N ASP A 412 34.95 -6.58 -0.65
CA ASP A 412 35.89 -5.61 -1.20
C ASP A 412 35.18 -4.53 -2.01
N ARG A 413 35.46 -3.26 -1.71
CA ARG A 413 34.78 -2.12 -2.33
C ARG A 413 35.12 -1.98 -3.81
N ASP A 414 36.35 -2.29 -4.23
CA ASP A 414 36.73 -2.25 -5.65
C ASP A 414 35.99 -3.36 -6.42
N ALA A 415 35.87 -4.55 -5.82
CA ALA A 415 35.07 -5.64 -6.37
C ALA A 415 33.58 -5.29 -6.44
N LEU A 416 33.04 -4.59 -5.43
CA LEU A 416 31.66 -4.08 -5.43
C LEU A 416 31.44 -3.06 -6.54
N GLU A 417 32.36 -2.11 -6.72
CA GLU A 417 32.28 -1.13 -7.82
C GLU A 417 32.29 -1.83 -9.19
N VAL A 418 33.17 -2.83 -9.38
CA VAL A 418 33.20 -3.62 -10.62
C VAL A 418 31.89 -4.37 -10.81
N PHE A 419 31.38 -5.02 -9.76
CA PHE A 419 30.10 -5.74 -9.79
C PHE A 419 28.94 -4.83 -10.19
N LEU A 420 28.81 -3.66 -9.57
CA LEU A 420 27.77 -2.68 -9.88
C LEU A 420 27.90 -2.13 -11.30
N ARG A 421 29.12 -1.81 -11.74
CA ARG A 421 29.40 -1.32 -13.10
C ARG A 421 29.03 -2.36 -14.15
N GLU A 422 29.49 -3.60 -13.98
CA GLU A 422 29.19 -4.70 -14.90
C GLU A 422 27.70 -5.08 -14.88
N GLY A 423 27.03 -4.84 -13.76
CA GLY A 423 25.59 -5.03 -13.58
C GLY A 423 24.71 -4.02 -14.30
N GLY A 424 25.27 -2.86 -14.70
CA GLY A 424 24.57 -1.81 -15.45
C GLY A 424 24.58 -0.44 -14.77
N LEU A 425 25.10 -0.31 -13.55
CA LEU A 425 25.09 0.93 -12.77
C LEU A 425 26.37 1.76 -12.92
N GLU A 426 26.93 1.85 -14.14
CA GLU A 426 28.23 2.49 -14.36
C GLU A 426 28.32 3.92 -13.79
N ALA A 427 27.25 4.71 -13.92
CA ALA A 427 27.19 6.09 -13.42
C ALA A 427 27.16 6.19 -11.88
N HIS A 428 26.72 5.14 -11.18
CA HIS A 428 26.51 5.14 -9.73
C HIS A 428 27.48 4.23 -8.97
N ALA A 429 28.18 3.32 -9.67
CA ALA A 429 28.97 2.25 -9.09
C ALA A 429 30.00 2.73 -8.06
N ALA A 430 30.79 3.76 -8.39
CA ALA A 430 31.82 4.27 -7.48
C ALA A 430 31.20 4.90 -6.22
N ARG A 431 30.14 5.69 -6.36
CA ARG A 431 29.44 6.30 -5.23
C ARG A 431 28.83 5.22 -4.33
N LEU A 432 28.11 4.28 -4.91
CA LEU A 432 27.49 3.17 -4.18
C LEU A 432 28.55 2.34 -3.43
N ALA A 433 29.64 1.96 -4.09
CA ALA A 433 30.65 1.10 -3.47
C ALA A 433 31.56 1.79 -2.45
N HIS A 434 31.91 3.07 -2.63
CA HIS A 434 32.92 3.75 -1.82
C HIS A 434 32.38 4.80 -0.87
N GLU A 435 31.22 5.39 -1.17
CA GLU A 435 30.62 6.44 -0.33
C GLU A 435 29.46 5.91 0.49
N LEU A 436 28.63 5.02 -0.08
CA LEU A 436 27.36 4.61 0.53
C LEU A 436 27.40 3.21 1.14
N ALA A 437 28.15 2.28 0.56
CA ALA A 437 28.24 0.94 1.12
C ALA A 437 28.82 1.00 2.54
N GLU A 438 28.17 0.34 3.48
CA GLU A 438 28.60 0.30 4.88
C GLU A 438 28.97 -1.12 5.30
N PRO A 439 29.98 -1.29 6.16
CA PRO A 439 30.27 -2.59 6.75
C PRO A 439 29.12 -2.97 7.70
N GLY A 440 28.50 -4.12 7.42
CA GLY A 440 27.65 -4.86 8.35
C GLY A 440 28.37 -6.12 8.83
N PHE A 441 27.97 -6.62 9.99
CA PHE A 441 28.53 -7.84 10.57
C PHE A 441 27.47 -8.92 10.66
N LEU A 442 27.55 -9.90 9.77
CA LEU A 442 26.72 -11.09 9.82
C LEU A 442 27.16 -11.99 10.99
N LEU A 443 26.23 -12.41 11.83
CA LEU A 443 26.48 -13.29 12.95
C LEU A 443 26.38 -14.75 12.51
N GLU A 444 27.52 -15.41 12.36
CA GLU A 444 27.63 -16.81 11.95
C GLU A 444 27.90 -17.70 13.16
N GLU A 445 27.34 -18.93 13.19
CA GLU A 445 27.65 -19.90 14.24
C GLU A 445 29.16 -20.17 14.33
N ALA A 446 29.70 -20.14 15.54
CA ALA A 446 31.13 -20.33 15.77
C ALA A 446 31.43 -20.93 17.15
N ASP A 447 32.41 -21.82 17.20
CA ASP A 447 32.94 -22.36 18.45
C ASP A 447 34.03 -21.45 19.04
N GLY A 448 34.17 -21.48 20.37
CA GLY A 448 35.29 -20.83 21.07
C GLY A 448 35.22 -19.31 21.17
N VAL A 449 34.07 -18.73 20.86
CA VAL A 449 33.73 -17.30 21.01
C VAL A 449 32.78 -17.10 22.19
N ARG A 450 32.71 -15.89 22.76
CA ARG A 450 31.87 -15.59 23.93
C ARG A 450 30.53 -14.96 23.54
N SER A 451 30.49 -14.29 22.39
CA SER A 451 29.27 -13.77 21.79
C SER A 451 28.31 -14.91 21.46
N ARG A 452 27.02 -14.71 21.75
CA ARG A 452 25.98 -15.72 21.58
C ARG A 452 24.58 -15.11 21.43
N LEU A 453 23.72 -15.87 20.77
CA LEU A 453 22.28 -15.69 20.76
C LEU A 453 21.68 -16.68 21.77
N GLY A 454 20.73 -16.22 22.58
CA GLY A 454 20.15 -16.97 23.70
C GLY A 454 21.18 -17.43 24.74
N GLY A 455 20.86 -18.52 25.43
CA GLY A 455 21.73 -19.15 26.43
C GLY A 455 21.66 -18.51 27.81
N ALA A 456 22.68 -18.76 28.65
CA ALA A 456 22.66 -18.30 30.04
C ALA A 456 22.57 -16.75 30.11
N PRO A 457 21.57 -16.17 30.78
CA PRO A 457 21.40 -14.72 30.81
C PRO A 457 22.52 -13.98 31.51
N LEU A 458 22.75 -12.75 31.04
CA LEU A 458 23.68 -11.80 31.63
C LEU A 458 22.95 -10.49 31.91
N LEU A 459 23.36 -9.78 32.96
CA LEU A 459 22.90 -8.41 33.26
C LEU A 459 24.07 -7.51 33.61
N PRO A 460 23.94 -6.18 33.48
CA PRO A 460 24.85 -5.26 34.15
C PRO A 460 24.82 -5.48 35.67
N GLU A 461 25.95 -5.27 36.34
CA GLU A 461 26.03 -5.44 37.79
C GLU A 461 25.03 -4.52 38.51
N GLY A 462 24.12 -5.12 39.29
CA GLY A 462 23.12 -4.41 40.08
C GLY A 462 21.81 -4.08 39.34
N GLU A 463 21.71 -4.35 38.05
CA GLU A 463 20.49 -4.14 37.28
C GLU A 463 19.45 -5.23 37.63
N PRO A 464 18.17 -4.87 37.91
CA PRO A 464 17.11 -5.86 38.05
C PRO A 464 16.81 -6.54 36.71
N TRP A 465 16.21 -7.74 36.75
CA TRP A 465 15.69 -8.37 35.54
C TRP A 465 14.62 -7.47 34.90
N PRO A 466 14.67 -7.20 33.59
CA PRO A 466 13.62 -6.44 32.92
C PRO A 466 12.33 -7.26 32.87
N GLU A 467 11.29 -6.76 33.55
CA GLU A 467 10.00 -7.44 33.70
C GLU A 467 9.38 -7.78 32.33
N GLY A 468 8.83 -8.99 32.20
CA GLY A 468 8.17 -9.44 30.96
C GLY A 468 9.11 -9.80 29.80
N LEU A 469 10.43 -9.60 29.93
CA LEU A 469 11.35 -9.82 28.81
C LEU A 469 12.14 -11.13 28.92
N THR A 470 12.49 -11.66 27.75
CA THR A 470 13.37 -12.82 27.54
C THR A 470 14.74 -12.35 27.06
N PHE A 471 15.80 -12.95 27.59
CA PHE A 471 17.16 -12.70 27.12
C PHE A 471 17.40 -13.36 25.75
N VAL A 472 17.77 -12.54 24.75
CA VAL A 472 17.88 -12.98 23.35
C VAL A 472 19.30 -12.95 22.80
N ALA A 473 20.18 -12.08 23.30
CA ALA A 473 21.57 -12.05 22.84
C ALA A 473 22.53 -11.43 23.86
N ALA A 474 23.79 -11.89 23.81
CA ALA A 474 24.93 -11.21 24.40
C ALA A 474 26.09 -11.16 23.40
N ILE A 475 26.46 -9.96 22.99
CA ILE A 475 27.55 -9.72 22.04
C ILE A 475 28.71 -9.07 22.77
N ASP A 476 29.87 -9.74 22.78
CA ASP A 476 31.10 -9.16 23.31
C ASP A 476 31.76 -8.30 22.22
N LEU A 477 31.77 -6.99 22.43
CA LEU A 477 32.26 -6.03 21.44
C LEU A 477 33.76 -6.16 21.15
N SER A 478 34.53 -6.77 22.05
CA SER A 478 35.95 -7.06 21.80
C SER A 478 36.18 -8.20 20.79
N GLU A 479 35.13 -8.93 20.43
CA GLU A 479 35.16 -9.97 19.40
C GLU A 479 34.76 -9.45 18.01
N LEU A 480 34.31 -8.19 17.91
CA LEU A 480 33.95 -7.57 16.65
C LEU A 480 35.19 -7.05 15.90
N PRO A 481 35.17 -7.04 14.56
CA PRO A 481 36.12 -6.26 13.78
C PRO A 481 36.04 -4.75 14.12
N PRO A 482 37.08 -3.95 13.82
CA PRO A 482 37.07 -2.51 14.06
C PRO A 482 35.85 -1.84 13.42
N SER A 483 35.08 -1.07 14.20
CA SER A 483 33.84 -0.43 13.76
C SER A 483 33.58 0.87 14.52
N ALA A 484 32.41 1.48 14.32
CA ALA A 484 31.94 2.63 15.09
C ALA A 484 31.47 2.26 16.52
N LEU A 485 31.26 0.97 16.81
CA LEU A 485 30.89 0.50 18.14
C LEU A 485 32.08 0.60 19.11
N PRO A 486 31.83 0.61 20.44
CA PRO A 486 32.89 0.50 21.43
C PRO A 486 33.79 -0.72 21.16
N ASP A 487 35.09 -0.59 21.41
CA ASP A 487 36.09 -1.65 21.22
C ASP A 487 36.09 -2.73 22.31
N HIS A 488 35.27 -2.54 23.35
CA HIS A 488 35.08 -3.45 24.47
C HIS A 488 33.69 -3.28 25.10
N GLY A 489 33.37 -4.20 26.00
CA GLY A 489 32.09 -4.28 26.67
C GLY A 489 31.14 -5.24 25.99
N TRP A 490 29.91 -5.29 26.50
CA TRP A 490 28.90 -6.25 26.10
C TRP A 490 27.61 -5.54 25.74
N MET A 491 27.02 -5.89 24.60
CA MET A 491 25.62 -5.59 24.30
C MET A 491 24.75 -6.75 24.77
N LEU A 492 23.74 -6.47 25.59
CA LEU A 492 22.82 -7.46 26.15
C LEU A 492 21.39 -7.11 25.72
N ALA A 493 20.78 -7.95 24.90
CA ALA A 493 19.46 -7.68 24.31
C ALA A 493 18.37 -8.55 24.94
N PHE A 494 17.21 -7.93 25.16
CA PHE A 494 16.01 -8.52 25.77
C PHE A 494 14.76 -8.11 24.99
N ILE A 495 13.85 -9.05 24.75
CA ILE A 495 12.61 -8.84 23.99
C ILE A 495 11.46 -9.59 24.69
N GLY A 496 10.27 -9.00 24.71
CA GLY A 496 9.02 -9.64 25.12
C GLY A 496 8.41 -10.44 23.97
N PHE A 497 8.04 -11.70 24.24
CA PHE A 497 7.40 -12.61 23.27
C PHE A 497 5.92 -12.88 23.61
N ASP A 498 5.37 -12.20 24.60
CA ASP A 498 3.97 -12.37 24.98
C ASP A 498 3.11 -11.64 23.94
N LEU A 499 2.63 -12.39 22.95
CA LEU A 499 1.87 -11.93 21.78
C LEU A 499 0.36 -12.20 21.92
N GLU A 500 -0.13 -12.56 23.12
CA GLU A 500 -1.56 -12.86 23.33
C GLU A 500 -2.44 -11.59 23.26
N ASP A 501 -1.85 -10.41 23.45
CA ASP A 501 -2.46 -9.11 23.16
C ASP A 501 -1.80 -8.52 21.91
N ASP A 502 -2.55 -7.83 21.04
CA ASP A 502 -2.05 -7.07 19.86
C ASP A 502 -1.01 -5.96 20.23
N ASP A 503 -0.57 -5.90 21.50
CA ASP A 503 0.38 -4.97 22.12
C ASP A 503 1.83 -5.51 22.18
N GLY A 504 2.20 -6.47 21.32
CA GLY A 504 3.59 -6.94 21.17
C GLY A 504 4.57 -5.82 20.78
N LEU A 505 5.86 -6.12 20.56
CA LEU A 505 6.78 -5.16 19.91
C LEU A 505 6.35 -4.99 18.44
N ILE A 506 5.24 -4.30 18.23
CA ILE A 506 4.76 -3.81 16.95
C ILE A 506 5.07 -2.32 17.05
N ASP A 507 5.83 -1.79 16.10
CA ASP A 507 6.34 -0.41 16.05
C ASP A 507 7.63 -0.11 16.87
N GLU A 508 7.90 1.17 17.11
CA GLU A 508 9.07 1.69 17.83
C GLU A 508 8.86 1.67 19.36
N ALA A 509 9.84 1.16 20.10
CA ALA A 509 9.86 1.20 21.57
C ALA A 509 11.17 1.81 22.10
N ASP A 510 11.05 2.77 23.00
CA ASP A 510 12.19 3.38 23.71
C ASP A 510 12.91 2.36 24.61
N ASN A 511 14.21 2.53 24.86
CA ASN A 511 14.98 1.67 25.78
C ASN A 511 14.82 2.07 27.27
N ALA A 512 13.59 2.04 27.79
CA ALA A 512 13.24 2.43 29.15
C ALA A 512 12.67 1.26 30.00
N PRO A 513 12.74 1.31 31.34
CA PRO A 513 12.05 0.33 32.19
C PRO A 513 10.56 0.21 31.86
N GLY A 514 10.09 -1.02 31.64
CA GLY A 514 8.71 -1.32 31.24
C GLY A 514 8.50 -1.44 29.73
N SER A 515 9.48 -1.09 28.90
CA SER A 515 9.40 -1.26 27.45
C SER A 515 9.41 -2.73 27.02
N PRO A 516 8.76 -3.09 25.89
CA PRO A 516 8.69 -4.46 25.37
C PRO A 516 10.03 -4.98 24.83
N ALA A 517 11.06 -4.14 24.75
CA ALA A 517 12.42 -4.54 24.43
C ALA A 517 13.44 -3.65 25.16
N ARG A 518 14.62 -4.20 25.45
CA ARG A 518 15.73 -3.50 26.11
C ARG A 518 17.07 -3.93 25.55
N LEU A 519 17.98 -2.97 25.43
CA LEU A 519 19.39 -3.24 25.12
C LEU A 519 20.29 -2.53 26.12
N PHE A 520 21.14 -3.29 26.81
CA PHE A 520 22.13 -2.74 27.72
C PHE A 520 23.53 -2.78 27.10
N TRP A 521 24.36 -1.80 27.45
CA TRP A 521 25.81 -1.86 27.26
C TRP A 521 26.51 -1.89 28.63
N THR A 522 27.46 -2.80 28.84
CA THR A 522 28.23 -2.91 30.10
C THR A 522 29.62 -3.50 29.90
N ASP A 523 30.61 -3.02 30.66
CA ASP A 523 31.97 -3.59 30.67
C ASP A 523 32.10 -4.86 31.51
N ALA A 524 31.14 -5.10 32.41
CA ALA A 524 31.21 -6.18 33.39
C ALA A 524 29.84 -6.86 33.55
N PRO A 525 29.42 -7.68 32.56
CA PRO A 525 28.20 -8.46 32.71
C PRO A 525 28.36 -9.50 33.81
N VAL A 526 27.32 -9.73 34.59
CA VAL A 526 27.24 -10.78 35.61
C VAL A 526 26.18 -11.81 35.23
N PRO A 527 26.37 -13.10 35.55
CA PRO A 527 25.35 -14.12 35.36
C PRO A 527 24.03 -13.77 36.06
N ALA A 528 22.92 -13.97 35.36
CA ALA A 528 21.57 -13.73 35.86
C ALA A 528 20.70 -14.98 35.68
N SER A 529 19.55 -14.99 36.36
CA SER A 529 18.52 -16.03 36.21
C SER A 529 17.25 -15.38 35.64
N GLY A 530 16.75 -15.93 34.53
CA GLY A 530 15.52 -15.47 33.89
C GLY A 530 15.23 -16.25 32.61
N PRO A 531 14.11 -15.96 31.92
CA PRO A 531 13.79 -16.56 30.62
C PRO A 531 14.88 -16.30 29.59
N ALA A 532 15.23 -17.33 28.83
CA ALA A 532 16.25 -17.26 27.79
C ALA A 532 15.95 -18.25 26.67
N LEU A 533 16.44 -17.93 25.48
CA LEU A 533 16.33 -18.78 24.30
C LEU A 533 17.40 -19.87 24.26
N ARG A 534 17.32 -20.77 23.27
CA ARG A 534 18.39 -21.76 23.03
C ARG A 534 19.69 -21.03 22.70
N GLU A 535 20.79 -21.60 23.19
CA GLU A 535 22.11 -21.00 23.00
C GLU A 535 22.69 -21.33 21.63
N ARG A 536 23.20 -20.32 20.93
CA ARG A 536 24.08 -20.46 19.78
C ARG A 536 25.21 -19.45 19.88
N HIS A 537 26.45 -19.93 19.95
CA HIS A 537 27.62 -19.08 19.92
C HIS A 537 27.82 -18.53 18.50
N VAL A 538 28.14 -17.24 18.40
CA VAL A 538 28.23 -16.54 17.12
C VAL A 538 29.50 -15.71 17.01
N ARG A 539 30.04 -15.59 15.80
CA ARG A 539 31.09 -14.64 15.44
C ARG A 539 30.58 -13.64 14.42
N ALA A 540 31.10 -12.43 14.48
CA ALA A 540 30.88 -11.42 13.46
C ALA A 540 31.75 -11.67 12.23
N ARG A 541 31.13 -11.76 11.05
CA ARG A 541 31.78 -11.71 9.75
C ARG A 541 31.42 -10.39 9.07
N GLU A 542 32.44 -9.59 8.80
CA GLU A 542 32.30 -8.32 8.09
C GLU A 542 31.92 -8.56 6.61
N LEU A 543 30.89 -7.87 6.16
CA LEU A 543 30.41 -7.83 4.78
C LEU A 543 30.00 -6.39 4.44
N LEU A 544 30.13 -6.00 3.18
CA LEU A 544 29.57 -4.74 2.68
C LEU A 544 28.07 -4.91 2.46
N THR A 545 27.32 -3.90 2.89
CA THR A 545 25.87 -3.77 2.69
C THR A 545 25.60 -2.52 1.87
N LEU A 546 24.51 -2.54 1.10
CA LEU A 546 24.02 -1.40 0.32
C LEU A 546 22.63 -1.00 0.87
N PRO A 547 22.23 0.28 0.75
CA PRO A 547 20.89 0.71 1.13
C PRO A 547 19.77 -0.20 0.58
N ASP A 548 19.08 -0.94 1.44
CA ASP A 548 18.04 -1.93 1.08
C ASP A 548 16.62 -1.49 1.47
N GLU A 549 16.48 -0.28 2.02
CA GLU A 549 15.21 0.31 2.44
C GLU A 549 14.31 0.70 1.25
N GLU A 550 12.98 0.68 1.47
CA GLU A 550 11.97 0.96 0.44
C GLU A 550 12.22 2.27 -0.32
N THR A 551 12.64 3.33 0.39
CA THR A 551 12.93 4.64 -0.23
C THR A 551 14.38 4.82 -0.67
N ALA A 552 15.23 3.78 -0.56
CA ALA A 552 16.65 3.86 -0.92
C ALA A 552 16.82 4.47 -2.30
N VAL A 553 16.04 4.00 -3.27
CA VAL A 553 16.14 4.41 -4.67
C VAL A 553 15.89 5.91 -4.85
N GLU A 554 14.82 6.44 -4.24
CA GLU A 554 14.48 7.86 -4.32
C GLU A 554 15.59 8.71 -3.70
N ARG A 555 16.07 8.31 -2.52
CA ARG A 555 17.18 8.96 -1.82
C ARG A 555 18.48 8.91 -2.62
N LEU A 556 18.72 7.80 -3.33
CA LEU A 556 19.87 7.62 -4.20
C LEU A 556 19.75 8.46 -5.48
N GLY A 557 18.54 8.89 -5.85
CA GLY A 557 18.28 9.62 -7.10
C GLY A 557 18.54 8.77 -8.33
N LEU A 558 18.23 7.47 -8.26
CA LEU A 558 18.38 6.56 -9.40
C LEU A 558 17.23 6.79 -10.40
N ALA A 559 17.54 6.76 -11.69
CA ALA A 559 16.50 6.70 -12.71
C ALA A 559 15.82 5.32 -12.68
N VAL A 560 14.59 5.22 -13.21
CA VAL A 560 13.78 3.97 -13.19
C VAL A 560 14.55 2.72 -13.66
N TYR A 561 15.40 2.83 -14.68
CA TYR A 561 16.20 1.69 -15.14
C TYR A 561 17.34 1.33 -14.18
N ASP A 562 17.99 2.34 -13.61
CA ASP A 562 19.05 2.14 -12.64
C ASP A 562 18.47 1.58 -11.33
N GLN A 563 17.27 2.01 -10.93
CA GLN A 563 16.51 1.39 -9.83
C GLN A 563 16.34 -0.11 -10.05
N LEU A 564 15.76 -0.50 -11.19
CA LEU A 564 15.52 -1.92 -11.48
C LEU A 564 16.81 -2.75 -11.49
N THR A 565 17.88 -2.18 -12.03
CA THR A 565 19.18 -2.83 -12.00
C THR A 565 19.74 -2.90 -10.57
N TYR A 566 19.52 -1.88 -9.75
CA TYR A 566 19.90 -1.86 -8.35
C TYR A 566 19.18 -2.95 -7.55
N ASP A 567 17.84 -3.00 -7.61
CA ASP A 567 17.01 -3.99 -6.90
C ASP A 567 17.46 -5.43 -7.23
N GLU A 568 17.83 -5.69 -8.48
CA GLU A 568 18.32 -7.01 -8.91
C GLU A 568 19.72 -7.32 -8.39
N LEU A 569 20.64 -6.36 -8.43
CA LEU A 569 22.01 -6.54 -7.93
C LEU A 569 22.04 -6.68 -6.41
N GLU A 570 21.19 -5.94 -5.71
CA GLU A 570 20.96 -6.08 -4.29
C GLU A 570 20.45 -7.48 -3.95
N ARG A 571 19.44 -7.98 -4.70
CA ARG A 571 18.98 -9.37 -4.57
C ARG A 571 20.09 -10.38 -4.85
N GLU A 572 20.94 -10.17 -5.86
CA GLU A 572 22.10 -11.03 -6.12
C GLU A 572 23.12 -11.03 -4.96
N LEU A 573 23.36 -9.88 -4.33
CA LEU A 573 24.20 -9.77 -3.14
C LEU A 573 23.56 -10.48 -1.94
N ALA A 574 22.26 -10.29 -1.73
CA ALA A 574 21.49 -10.99 -0.71
C ALA A 574 21.54 -12.51 -0.93
N ASP A 575 21.30 -12.98 -2.17
CA ASP A 575 21.40 -14.38 -2.59
C ASP A 575 22.79 -14.96 -2.32
N ALA A 576 23.84 -14.17 -2.51
CA ALA A 576 25.21 -14.58 -2.24
C ALA A 576 25.51 -14.83 -0.76
N ILE A 577 24.67 -14.27 0.12
CA ILE A 577 24.67 -14.51 1.55
C ILE A 577 23.67 -15.67 1.90
N LEU A 578 22.63 -15.95 1.09
CA LEU A 578 21.38 -16.70 1.42
C LEU A 578 21.49 -18.24 1.39
N ALA A 579 22.60 -18.82 1.83
CA ALA A 579 22.58 -20.28 2.03
C ALA A 579 21.63 -20.72 3.16
N ASP A 580 21.27 -19.81 4.09
CA ASP A 580 20.33 -20.03 5.19
C ASP A 580 19.49 -18.75 5.43
N TRP A 581 18.21 -18.90 5.77
CA TRP A 581 17.24 -17.81 5.95
C TRP A 581 17.38 -17.10 7.31
N THR A 582 18.19 -17.65 8.21
CA THR A 582 18.43 -17.12 9.56
C THR A 582 19.60 -16.14 9.55
N ARG A 583 19.33 -14.83 9.73
CA ARG A 583 20.30 -13.76 9.50
C ARG A 583 20.27 -12.71 10.59
N HIS A 584 21.13 -12.90 11.58
CA HIS A 584 21.33 -11.90 12.61
C HIS A 584 22.49 -10.99 12.22
N TRP A 585 22.32 -9.68 12.36
CA TRP A 585 23.29 -8.66 11.90
C TRP A 585 23.61 -7.63 12.98
N ILE A 586 24.77 -6.99 12.84
CA ILE A 586 25.15 -5.77 13.55
C ILE A 586 25.58 -4.73 12.50
N GLY A 587 25.09 -3.50 12.59
CA GLY A 587 25.41 -2.43 11.64
C GLY A 587 24.92 -2.69 10.22
N GLY A 588 25.46 -1.91 9.28
CA GLY A 588 25.12 -1.96 7.86
C GLY A 588 23.74 -1.39 7.52
N TRP A 589 23.35 -1.60 6.26
CA TRP A 589 22.04 -1.33 5.67
C TRP A 589 21.26 -2.64 5.64
N VAL A 590 20.68 -3.07 6.77
CA VAL A 590 19.87 -4.29 6.80
C VAL A 590 18.48 -3.91 7.26
N THR A 591 17.49 -3.99 6.40
CA THR A 591 16.10 -3.69 6.77
C THR A 591 15.43 -4.84 7.51
N GLY A 592 14.27 -4.54 8.10
CA GLY A 592 13.40 -5.57 8.66
C GLY A 592 12.66 -6.37 7.59
N ALA A 593 11.76 -7.26 8.00
CA ALA A 593 10.99 -8.15 7.13
C ALA A 593 10.15 -7.39 6.10
N GLN A 594 9.66 -6.20 6.44
CA GLN A 594 8.81 -5.39 5.56
C GLN A 594 9.60 -4.40 4.71
N GLY A 595 10.92 -4.29 4.89
CA GLY A 595 11.75 -3.37 4.11
C GLY A 595 11.56 -1.89 4.49
N TYR A 596 10.88 -1.59 5.60
CA TYR A 596 10.63 -0.21 6.01
C TYR A 596 11.90 0.59 6.20
N ASP A 597 11.78 1.88 5.90
CA ASP A 597 12.87 2.83 6.02
C ASP A 597 13.50 2.83 7.41
N MET A 598 14.84 2.84 7.42
CA MET A 598 15.53 3.23 8.62
C MET A 598 15.29 4.72 8.86
N LYS A 599 14.88 5.06 10.08
CA LYS A 599 14.82 6.45 10.53
C LYS A 599 16.14 7.13 10.21
N ALA A 600 16.07 8.18 9.39
CA ALA A 600 17.25 8.83 8.85
C ALA A 600 18.24 9.21 9.96
N GLY A 601 19.50 8.80 9.78
CA GLY A 601 20.56 9.07 10.76
C GLY A 601 20.51 8.16 12.00
N THR A 602 20.07 6.91 11.86
CA THR A 602 20.25 5.87 12.88
C THR A 602 21.22 4.79 12.40
N VAL A 603 21.80 4.06 13.34
CA VAL A 603 22.72 2.94 13.14
C VAL A 603 22.11 1.70 13.79
N ILE A 604 22.15 0.56 13.10
CA ILE A 604 21.70 -0.73 13.64
C ILE A 604 22.75 -1.26 14.62
N LEU A 605 22.36 -1.45 15.88
CA LEU A 605 23.17 -2.13 16.89
C LEU A 605 23.05 -3.64 16.81
N LEU A 606 21.84 -4.14 16.54
CA LEU A 606 21.55 -5.57 16.43
C LEU A 606 20.24 -5.75 15.66
N SER A 607 20.25 -6.60 14.64
CA SER A 607 19.06 -7.04 13.91
C SER A 607 18.93 -8.55 14.09
N LEU A 608 17.78 -9.00 14.56
CA LEU A 608 17.45 -10.40 14.83
C LEU A 608 16.28 -10.82 13.95
N THR A 609 16.43 -11.89 13.18
CA THR A 609 15.38 -12.43 12.31
C THR A 609 14.77 -13.68 12.93
N PHE A 610 13.59 -14.10 12.46
CA PHE A 610 13.04 -15.43 12.73
C PHE A 610 14.12 -16.53 12.66
N ASP A 611 14.20 -17.35 13.70
CA ASP A 611 15.15 -18.46 13.82
C ASP A 611 14.58 -19.58 14.68
N GLU A 612 13.91 -20.52 14.03
CA GLU A 612 13.27 -21.69 14.67
C GLU A 612 14.27 -22.47 15.54
N ALA A 613 15.54 -22.56 15.14
CA ALA A 613 16.53 -23.31 15.88
C ALA A 613 16.94 -22.63 17.20
N LEU A 614 16.66 -21.34 17.36
CA LEU A 614 16.81 -20.60 18.62
C LEU A 614 15.53 -20.58 19.47
N ASP A 615 14.40 -21.10 18.96
CA ASP A 615 13.05 -20.77 19.44
C ASP A 615 12.78 -19.24 19.36
N PHE A 616 13.36 -18.57 18.35
CA PHE A 616 13.14 -17.14 18.09
C PHE A 616 12.01 -17.00 17.06
N GLU A 617 10.77 -16.98 17.55
CA GLU A 617 9.56 -16.79 16.75
C GLU A 617 8.99 -15.41 17.06
N PHE A 618 9.04 -14.52 16.07
CA PHE A 618 8.54 -13.16 16.19
C PHE A 618 7.40 -12.96 15.18
N LEU A 619 6.16 -12.85 15.68
CA LEU A 619 4.95 -12.72 14.85
C LEU A 619 4.93 -13.78 13.71
N ASP A 620 4.51 -13.41 12.51
CA ASP A 620 4.52 -14.26 11.31
C ASP A 620 5.86 -14.13 10.57
N GLY A 621 6.96 -14.59 11.19
CA GLY A 621 8.29 -14.62 10.55
C GLY A 621 9.02 -13.28 10.48
N GLY A 622 8.83 -12.43 11.49
CA GLY A 622 9.35 -11.06 11.54
C GLY A 622 10.81 -10.86 11.94
N THR A 623 11.17 -9.59 12.14
CA THR A 623 12.48 -9.15 12.63
C THR A 623 12.36 -8.20 13.81
N ALA A 624 13.37 -8.19 14.68
CA ALA A 624 13.52 -7.19 15.72
C ALA A 624 14.89 -6.51 15.61
N GLN A 625 14.90 -5.19 15.58
CA GLN A 625 16.08 -4.36 15.41
C GLN A 625 16.26 -3.42 16.59
N PHE A 626 17.48 -3.21 17.02
CA PHE A 626 17.87 -2.17 17.97
C PHE A 626 18.68 -1.12 17.22
N ARG A 627 18.22 0.13 17.26
CA ARG A 627 18.76 1.27 16.52
C ARG A 627 19.21 2.36 17.48
N ILE A 628 20.22 3.15 17.11
CA ILE A 628 20.72 4.28 17.90
C ILE A 628 21.18 5.41 16.98
N THR A 629 21.11 6.67 17.41
CA THR A 629 21.71 7.77 16.65
C THR A 629 23.24 7.75 16.76
N PRO A 630 23.99 8.19 15.71
CA PRO A 630 25.44 8.35 15.77
C PRO A 630 25.91 9.20 16.94
N GLU A 631 25.17 10.26 17.30
CA GLU A 631 25.51 11.15 18.42
C GLU A 631 25.41 10.42 19.76
N ALA A 632 24.33 9.67 19.99
CA ALA A 632 24.16 8.89 21.21
C ALA A 632 25.18 7.74 21.28
N LEU A 633 25.46 7.07 20.16
CA LEU A 633 26.51 6.04 20.08
C LEU A 633 27.89 6.61 20.42
N ALA A 634 28.26 7.76 19.86
CA ALA A 634 29.52 8.44 20.16
C ALA A 634 29.61 8.88 21.64
N ALA A 635 28.48 9.27 22.24
CA ALA A 635 28.38 9.57 23.66
C ALA A 635 28.32 8.32 24.57
N ARG A 636 28.22 7.11 23.97
CA ARG A 636 27.94 5.84 24.66
C ARG A 636 26.66 5.88 25.49
N ASP A 637 25.66 6.63 25.03
CA ASP A 637 24.36 6.75 25.68
C ASP A 637 23.38 5.72 25.12
N PHE A 638 23.54 4.47 25.55
CA PHE A 638 22.66 3.38 25.13
C PHE A 638 21.23 3.51 25.69
N SER A 639 20.93 4.50 26.55
CA SER A 639 19.53 4.77 26.95
C SER A 639 18.68 5.34 25.81
N GLN A 640 19.32 5.85 24.75
CA GLN A 640 18.69 6.39 23.54
C GLN A 640 18.47 5.33 22.45
N VAL A 641 18.65 4.05 22.78
CA VAL A 641 18.34 2.97 21.83
C VAL A 641 16.83 2.90 21.63
N VAL A 642 16.42 2.65 20.39
CA VAL A 642 15.04 2.35 20.01
C VAL A 642 15.00 0.94 19.47
N ALA A 643 14.07 0.13 19.97
CA ALA A 643 13.76 -1.17 19.39
C ALA A 643 12.63 -1.01 18.36
N VAL A 644 12.73 -1.70 17.23
CA VAL A 644 11.73 -1.70 16.16
C VAL A 644 11.51 -3.14 15.76
N ALA A 645 10.28 -3.57 15.56
CA ALA A 645 10.04 -4.86 14.95
C ALA A 645 8.89 -4.83 13.94
N ASP A 646 8.98 -5.73 12.98
CA ASP A 646 8.06 -5.88 11.85
C ASP A 646 7.88 -7.36 11.51
N SER A 647 6.84 -7.70 10.74
CA SER A 647 6.56 -9.07 10.30
C SER A 647 6.05 -9.11 8.87
N SER A 648 6.20 -10.24 8.17
CA SER A 648 5.79 -10.33 6.74
C SER A 648 4.30 -10.23 6.51
#